data_AF-A0A9E4EP42-F1
#
_entry.id   AF-A0A9E4EP42-F1
#
_cell.length_a   1.000
_cell.length_b   1.000
_cell.length_c   1.000
_cell.angle_alpha   90.00
_cell.angle_beta   90.00
_cell.angle_gamma   90.00
#
_symmetry.space_group_name_H-M   'P 1'
#
loop_
_entity.id
_entity.type
_entity.pdbx_description
1 polymer ?
#
loop_
_entity_poly.entity_id
_entity_poly.type
_entity_poly.pdbx_seq_one_letter_code
_entity_poly.pdbx_strand_id
1 'polypeptide(L)'
;MAADAVYDHYATLKARIEHHQELYYNRDAPVIDDDAYDCLLEQLRELEARFPELKAPDSPIGRVGGRPSSHFAEVQHRLPMLSLEKASDQSKLELWYSNLQRFLAKKFEKPRTHVEGVAVDSGGLPRPSLSCEPKLDGVAVSLLYVDGLLARAATRGDGAVGENITTNVNRIGDVPKELKGSDVPGAVEIRGEVYMPLSGFEEFNATARDKGQEQLVNPRNGAAGSLRQKNPDVTESRPLSFFAYSAGFEEDDAGSRQTQQGVMERVARWGCPVSACRARVDDASGCAEYLEELRAQRAKLDFEIDGAVIKLDDLALHSLVGKTAHHPRWAIAFKFPSQETFTHLIGVEFQVGRTGTITPVARVHPVSIGGVTVSNASLHNMKHVESLGIQVGDTVRIRRAGDVIPQVTQVVKRSPIEPPATCPACGAPAVQASGEVAIKCSAGKACSEVLQRRLAYFVSKEGMDIDQVGPELIRKLVESNLVKGPSDFYRLTHEQLQQIEGIEETSATRLCAAIEASKESSLDRLISALGIESVARTTARELSERIDDLDDLISRVRTPASWKSPSSGLPEELFGSTLFEFEWGRSAAGSLQDKKQPWYRFLATEPDSTFLLGKPKPSRLWKEISSESLCAIEFVVPPGVLEDLSPGDRLACVFGDDSFIVNQVSGLRTGAETPEVRVGLRHLCASKQRSAETWNVAQASGRLPRMELRVARPGGRADASELPLSEAGPVGPADATTDDPWFGPCRGRASLPEPLGLTPKIAEELARYFADEHNVREVRELVELGVHWQTRALAGSLPLSGESWVLTGRLETKTREEAKAALLALGARVGASVSRTTTRLLAGSNAGTKLAKARQIGVQVVSEAEFMKLIEEHGLA
;
A
#
# COMPACT_ATOMS: atom_id res chain seq x y z
N MET A 1 -14.90 11.18 2.43
CA MET A 1 -13.47 11.15 2.79
C MET A 1 -12.75 12.13 1.87
N ALA A 2 -11.86 12.96 2.41
CA ALA A 2 -10.97 13.80 1.62
C ALA A 2 -10.03 12.92 0.76
N ALA A 3 -9.56 13.41 -0.38
CA ALA A 3 -8.72 12.63 -1.30
C ALA A 3 -7.45 12.11 -0.61
N ASP A 4 -6.80 12.93 0.22
CA ASP A 4 -5.55 12.54 0.91
C ASP A 4 -5.76 11.41 1.92
N ALA A 5 -6.86 11.43 2.68
CA ALA A 5 -7.20 10.36 3.62
C ALA A 5 -7.41 9.00 2.93
N VAL A 6 -7.74 8.99 1.63
CA VAL A 6 -7.90 7.76 0.84
C VAL A 6 -6.52 7.21 0.41
N TYR A 7 -5.59 8.07 0.00
CA TYR A 7 -4.21 7.65 -0.35
C TYR A 7 -3.46 7.11 0.87
N ASP A 8 -3.57 7.78 2.03
CA ASP A 8 -2.96 7.34 3.29
C ASP A 8 -3.47 5.96 3.72
N HIS A 9 -4.78 5.78 3.60
CA HIS A 9 -5.43 4.52 3.91
C HIS A 9 -4.97 3.41 2.94
N TYR A 10 -4.85 3.71 1.64
CA TYR A 10 -4.33 2.78 0.63
C TYR A 10 -2.89 2.33 0.93
N ALA A 11 -1.98 3.27 1.19
CA ALA A 11 -0.58 2.96 1.49
C ALA A 11 -0.43 2.15 2.79
N THR A 12 -1.15 2.54 3.84
CA THR A 12 -1.16 1.81 5.12
C THR A 12 -1.67 0.39 4.94
N LEU A 13 -2.74 0.22 4.17
CA LEU A 13 -3.36 -1.08 3.95
C LEU A 13 -2.45 -1.99 3.11
N LYS A 14 -1.82 -1.46 2.06
CA LYS A 14 -0.82 -2.15 1.25
C LYS A 14 0.37 -2.64 2.09
N ALA A 15 0.98 -1.76 2.89
CA ALA A 15 2.14 -2.11 3.72
C ALA A 15 1.82 -3.20 4.76
N ARG A 16 0.63 -3.13 5.38
CA ARG A 16 0.18 -4.18 6.31
C ARG A 16 0.03 -5.53 5.61
N ILE A 17 -0.59 -5.56 4.43
CA ILE A 17 -0.75 -6.81 3.65
C ILE A 17 0.61 -7.39 3.28
N GLU A 18 1.58 -6.58 2.83
CA GLU A 18 2.93 -7.05 2.48
C GLU A 18 3.69 -7.61 3.68
N HIS A 19 3.63 -6.93 4.83
CA HIS A 19 4.24 -7.43 6.07
C HIS A 19 3.66 -8.79 6.48
N HIS A 20 2.35 -8.96 6.38
CA HIS A 20 1.71 -10.23 6.71
C HIS A 20 2.00 -11.32 5.67
N GLN A 21 2.14 -10.99 4.37
CA GLN A 21 2.61 -11.93 3.35
C GLN A 21 4.03 -12.44 3.65
N GLU A 22 4.95 -11.55 4.03
CA GLU A 22 6.32 -11.92 4.38
C GLU A 22 6.35 -12.88 5.58
N LEU A 23 5.61 -12.56 6.65
CA LEU A 23 5.54 -13.42 7.83
C LEU A 23 4.91 -14.78 7.54
N TYR A 24 3.89 -14.80 6.68
CA TYR A 24 3.16 -15.99 6.31
C TYR A 24 3.93 -16.90 5.35
N TYR A 25 4.51 -16.36 4.27
CA TYR A 25 5.14 -17.17 3.22
C TYR A 25 6.63 -17.41 3.42
N ASN A 26 7.34 -16.51 4.12
CA ASN A 26 8.81 -16.56 4.19
C ASN A 26 9.33 -16.93 5.58
N ARG A 27 8.55 -16.64 6.63
CA ARG A 27 8.97 -16.92 8.01
C ARG A 27 8.19 -18.05 8.69
N ASP A 28 7.17 -18.59 8.02
CA ASP A 28 6.26 -19.61 8.57
C ASP A 28 5.73 -19.22 9.97
N ALA A 29 5.61 -17.91 10.22
CA ALA A 29 5.28 -17.31 11.50
C ALA A 29 4.20 -16.23 11.28
N PRO A 30 3.03 -16.61 10.74
CA PRO A 30 1.94 -15.67 10.53
C PRO A 30 1.55 -15.02 11.85
N VAL A 31 1.50 -13.69 11.82
CA VAL A 31 0.93 -12.88 12.91
C VAL A 31 -0.52 -12.50 12.60
N ILE A 32 -1.03 -12.81 11.41
CA ILE A 32 -2.46 -12.77 11.16
C ILE A 32 -2.93 -14.00 10.38
N ASP A 33 -4.15 -14.46 10.65
CA ASP A 33 -4.83 -15.58 10.02
C ASP A 33 -5.41 -15.18 8.67
N ASP A 34 -5.80 -16.20 7.91
CA ASP A 34 -6.20 -16.03 6.54
C ASP A 34 -7.45 -15.17 6.38
N ASP A 35 -8.31 -15.07 7.40
CA ASP A 35 -9.57 -14.32 7.31
C ASP A 35 -9.37 -12.83 7.56
N ALA A 36 -8.57 -12.42 8.56
CA ALA A 36 -8.23 -11.00 8.66
C ALA A 36 -7.30 -10.56 7.54
N TYR A 37 -6.41 -11.44 7.08
CA TYR A 37 -5.62 -11.17 5.88
C TYR A 37 -6.54 -10.90 4.69
N ASP A 38 -7.61 -11.69 4.54
CA ASP A 38 -8.62 -11.47 3.50
C ASP A 38 -9.47 -10.24 3.69
N CYS A 39 -9.80 -9.87 4.92
CA CYS A 39 -10.45 -8.59 5.19
C CYS A 39 -9.56 -7.42 4.76
N LEU A 40 -8.24 -7.47 5.03
CA LEU A 40 -7.32 -6.45 4.55
C LEU A 40 -7.26 -6.42 3.02
N LEU A 41 -7.18 -7.60 2.39
CA LEU A 41 -7.15 -7.73 0.93
C LEU A 41 -8.45 -7.22 0.27
N GLU A 42 -9.60 -7.51 0.86
CA GLU A 42 -10.91 -7.05 0.40
C GLU A 42 -11.08 -5.55 0.57
N GLN A 43 -10.66 -4.99 1.71
CA GLN A 43 -10.61 -3.53 1.89
C GLN A 43 -9.75 -2.88 0.81
N LEU A 44 -8.62 -3.49 0.45
CA LEU A 44 -7.74 -2.97 -0.59
C LEU A 44 -8.42 -3.05 -1.96
N ARG A 45 -9.16 -4.14 -2.23
CA ARG A 45 -9.92 -4.31 -3.48
C ARG A 45 -11.04 -3.29 -3.60
N GLU A 46 -11.80 -3.06 -2.54
CA GLU A 46 -12.86 -2.05 -2.50
C GLU A 46 -12.27 -0.65 -2.75
N LEU A 47 -11.11 -0.37 -2.19
CA LEU A 47 -10.42 0.91 -2.36
C LEU A 47 -9.92 1.08 -3.80
N GLU A 48 -9.27 0.08 -4.40
CA GLU A 48 -8.84 0.10 -5.81
C GLU A 48 -10.01 0.14 -6.80
N ALA A 49 -11.14 -0.50 -6.47
CA ALA A 49 -12.34 -0.47 -7.30
C ALA A 49 -13.01 0.91 -7.28
N ARG A 50 -13.01 1.57 -6.12
CA ARG A 50 -13.61 2.89 -5.93
C ARG A 50 -12.72 4.03 -6.42
N PHE A 51 -11.40 3.82 -6.45
CA PHE A 51 -10.40 4.78 -6.91
C PHE A 51 -9.37 4.09 -7.84
N PRO A 52 -9.71 3.84 -9.12
CA PRO A 52 -8.86 3.11 -10.06
C PRO A 52 -7.48 3.74 -10.29
N GLU A 53 -7.34 5.04 -10.05
CA GLU A 53 -6.08 5.80 -10.11
C GLU A 53 -5.05 5.39 -9.05
N LEU A 54 -5.47 4.75 -7.96
CA LEU A 54 -4.58 4.26 -6.89
C LEU A 54 -3.86 2.97 -7.27
N LYS A 55 -4.32 2.28 -8.31
CA LYS A 55 -3.85 0.95 -8.65
C LYS A 55 -2.42 0.97 -9.17
N ALA A 56 -1.48 0.65 -8.30
CA ALA A 56 -0.07 0.54 -8.64
C ALA A 56 0.26 -0.83 -9.25
N PRO A 57 1.25 -0.95 -10.16
CA PRO A 57 1.67 -2.23 -10.75
C PRO A 57 2.17 -3.25 -9.72
N ASP A 58 2.60 -2.78 -8.56
CA ASP A 58 3.15 -3.56 -7.45
C ASP A 58 2.14 -3.82 -6.33
N SER A 59 0.84 -3.55 -6.57
CA SER A 59 -0.22 -3.83 -5.61
C SER A 59 -0.18 -5.29 -5.09
N PRO A 60 -0.44 -5.57 -3.81
CA PRO A 60 -0.51 -6.93 -3.26
C PRO A 60 -1.70 -7.74 -3.79
N ILE A 61 -2.79 -7.08 -4.22
CA ILE A 61 -3.85 -7.72 -5.03
C ILE A 61 -3.26 -8.32 -6.31
N GLY A 62 -2.14 -7.70 -6.73
CA GLY A 62 -1.26 -7.91 -7.86
C GLY A 62 -0.21 -9.03 -7.76
N ARG A 63 -0.07 -9.70 -6.61
CA ARG A 63 1.05 -10.63 -6.35
C ARG A 63 0.58 -11.92 -5.71
N VAL A 64 1.31 -13.01 -5.95
CA VAL A 64 1.02 -14.32 -5.38
C VAL A 64 2.18 -14.69 -4.46
N GLY A 65 1.91 -15.15 -3.23
CA GLY A 65 2.94 -15.67 -2.32
C GLY A 65 3.99 -14.67 -1.82
N GLY A 66 5.17 -15.18 -1.42
CA GLY A 66 6.29 -14.42 -0.83
C GLY A 66 7.61 -14.74 -1.53
N ARG A 67 8.61 -13.87 -1.43
CA ARG A 67 9.91 -14.07 -2.10
C ARG A 67 10.65 -15.28 -1.54
N PRO A 68 11.24 -16.16 -2.38
CA PRO A 68 12.08 -17.26 -1.91
C PRO A 68 13.16 -16.79 -0.92
N SER A 69 13.44 -17.59 0.11
CA SER A 69 14.54 -17.30 1.04
C SER A 69 15.90 -17.56 0.38
N SER A 70 16.94 -16.85 0.82
CA SER A 70 18.32 -17.01 0.29
C SER A 70 18.99 -18.34 0.64
N HIS A 71 18.32 -19.23 1.39
CA HIS A 71 18.89 -20.46 1.94
C HIS A 71 18.72 -21.68 1.02
N PHE A 72 17.69 -21.67 0.18
CA PHE A 72 17.40 -22.73 -0.79
C PHE A 72 17.60 -22.18 -2.20
N ALA A 73 18.01 -23.05 -3.13
CA ALA A 73 18.16 -22.64 -4.53
C ALA A 73 16.80 -22.24 -5.12
N GLU A 74 16.76 -21.12 -5.83
CA GLU A 74 15.56 -20.65 -6.51
C GLU A 74 15.22 -21.53 -7.72
N VAL A 75 13.92 -21.74 -7.93
CA VAL A 75 13.38 -22.58 -9.00
C VAL A 75 12.28 -21.83 -9.72
N GLN A 76 12.47 -21.60 -11.02
CA GLN A 76 11.41 -21.06 -11.86
C GLN A 76 10.38 -22.15 -12.21
N HIS A 77 9.11 -21.83 -11.97
CA HIS A 77 7.98 -22.67 -12.34
C HIS A 77 7.72 -22.61 -13.84
N ARG A 78 7.41 -23.74 -14.49
CA ARG A 78 7.14 -23.77 -15.94
C ARG A 78 5.84 -23.05 -16.29
N LEU A 79 4.83 -23.25 -15.44
CA LEU A 79 3.61 -22.46 -15.43
C LEU A 79 3.52 -21.71 -14.10
N PRO A 80 3.01 -20.47 -14.04
CA PRO A 80 2.83 -19.79 -12.77
C PRO A 80 1.88 -20.55 -11.82
N MET A 81 2.22 -20.59 -10.53
CA MET A 81 1.33 -21.03 -9.46
C MET A 81 0.57 -19.80 -8.94
N LEU A 82 -0.72 -19.71 -9.28
CA LEU A 82 -1.55 -18.56 -8.95
C LEU A 82 -2.32 -18.75 -7.63
N SER A 83 -2.79 -17.64 -7.06
CA SER A 83 -3.77 -17.66 -5.96
C SER A 83 -5.18 -17.90 -6.50
N LEU A 84 -6.14 -18.13 -5.61
CA LEU A 84 -7.55 -18.25 -5.95
C LEU A 84 -8.34 -17.00 -5.54
N GLU A 85 -9.36 -16.66 -6.32
CA GLU A 85 -10.39 -15.71 -5.89
C GLU A 85 -11.16 -16.32 -4.70
N LYS A 86 -11.70 -15.50 -3.81
CA LYS A 86 -12.28 -15.96 -2.53
C LYS A 86 -13.76 -15.61 -2.44
N ALA A 87 -14.57 -16.58 -2.01
CA ALA A 87 -15.96 -16.40 -1.65
C ALA A 87 -16.13 -16.63 -0.14
N SER A 88 -16.75 -15.65 0.54
CA SER A 88 -17.07 -15.69 1.97
C SER A 88 -18.45 -16.26 2.28
N ASP A 89 -19.33 -16.31 1.27
CA ASP A 89 -20.73 -16.67 1.40
C ASP A 89 -21.27 -17.24 0.09
N GLN A 90 -22.46 -17.83 0.17
CA GLN A 90 -23.13 -18.50 -0.95
C GLN A 90 -23.48 -17.53 -2.07
N SER A 91 -23.87 -16.29 -1.76
CA SER A 91 -24.24 -15.29 -2.76
C SER A 91 -23.06 -14.89 -3.65
N LYS A 92 -21.84 -14.78 -3.09
CA LYS A 92 -20.62 -14.56 -3.89
C LYS A 92 -20.31 -15.75 -4.83
N LEU A 93 -20.52 -16.98 -4.37
CA LEU A 93 -20.34 -18.19 -5.19
C LEU A 93 -21.33 -18.23 -6.36
N GLU A 94 -22.61 -17.95 -6.11
CA GLU A 94 -23.66 -17.89 -7.14
C GLU A 94 -23.38 -16.78 -8.17
N LEU A 95 -22.88 -15.63 -7.71
CA LEU A 95 -22.48 -14.53 -8.59
C LEU A 95 -21.31 -14.93 -9.49
N TRP A 96 -20.28 -15.59 -8.94
CA TRP A 96 -19.15 -16.11 -9.71
C TRP A 96 -19.61 -17.10 -10.78
N TYR A 97 -20.47 -18.06 -10.42
CA TYR A 97 -21.02 -19.03 -11.36
C TYR A 97 -21.84 -18.36 -12.47
N SER A 98 -22.70 -17.42 -12.10
CA SER A 98 -23.51 -16.63 -13.04
C SER A 98 -22.63 -15.79 -14.00
N ASN A 99 -21.50 -15.27 -13.53
CA ASN A 99 -20.52 -14.57 -14.35
C ASN A 99 -19.85 -15.51 -15.36
N LEU A 100 -19.50 -16.72 -14.93
CA LEU A 100 -18.94 -17.77 -15.78
C LEU A 100 -19.90 -18.12 -16.91
N GLN A 101 -21.17 -18.40 -16.58
CA GLN A 101 -22.22 -18.71 -17.56
C GLN A 101 -22.42 -17.58 -18.57
N ARG A 102 -22.54 -16.32 -18.11
CA ARG A 102 -22.69 -15.15 -19.00
C ARG A 102 -21.48 -14.96 -19.90
N PHE A 103 -20.28 -15.18 -19.39
CA PHE A 103 -19.05 -15.06 -20.17
C PHE A 103 -18.98 -16.12 -21.27
N LEU A 104 -19.29 -17.37 -20.93
CA LEU A 104 -19.34 -18.47 -21.89
C LEU A 104 -20.42 -18.21 -22.95
N ALA A 105 -21.62 -17.79 -22.56
CA ALA A 105 -22.70 -17.48 -23.51
C ALA A 105 -22.29 -16.41 -24.54
N LYS A 106 -21.71 -15.29 -24.08
CA LYS A 106 -21.23 -14.22 -24.97
C LYS A 106 -20.11 -14.68 -25.92
N LYS A 107 -19.30 -15.66 -25.51
CA LYS A 107 -18.25 -16.23 -26.37
C LYS A 107 -18.87 -17.14 -27.42
N PHE A 108 -19.78 -18.05 -27.03
CA PHE A 108 -20.42 -19.01 -27.92
C PHE A 108 -21.44 -18.39 -28.89
N GLU A 109 -21.98 -17.19 -28.62
CA GLU A 109 -22.77 -16.40 -29.57
C GLU A 109 -21.99 -16.00 -30.84
N LYS A 110 -20.64 -16.03 -30.83
CA LYS A 110 -19.82 -15.72 -32.00
C LYS A 110 -19.68 -16.96 -32.90
N PRO A 111 -19.92 -16.86 -34.22
CA PRO A 111 -19.98 -18.01 -35.15
C PRO A 111 -18.64 -18.74 -35.41
N ARG A 112 -17.59 -18.49 -34.62
CA ARG A 112 -16.23 -19.09 -34.77
C ARG A 112 -15.65 -19.68 -33.49
N THR A 113 -16.46 -19.89 -32.46
CA THR A 113 -16.03 -20.39 -31.15
C THR A 113 -16.67 -21.75 -30.84
N HIS A 114 -16.59 -22.67 -31.81
CA HIS A 114 -16.80 -24.08 -31.50
C HIS A 114 -15.53 -24.62 -30.83
N VAL A 115 -15.68 -25.04 -29.58
CA VAL A 115 -14.70 -25.86 -28.89
C VAL A 115 -15.17 -27.30 -29.01
N GLU A 116 -14.47 -28.12 -29.80
CA GLU A 116 -14.79 -29.54 -29.96
C GLU A 116 -14.74 -30.27 -28.62
N GLY A 117 -15.75 -31.08 -28.30
CA GLY A 117 -15.80 -31.92 -27.09
C GLY A 117 -16.55 -31.33 -25.89
N VAL A 118 -17.00 -30.06 -25.94
CA VAL A 118 -17.76 -29.45 -24.84
C VAL A 118 -19.26 -29.80 -24.96
N ALA A 119 -19.84 -30.35 -23.90
CA ALA A 119 -21.27 -30.61 -23.83
C ALA A 119 -22.07 -29.29 -23.81
N VAL A 120 -23.01 -29.14 -24.73
CA VAL A 120 -23.91 -27.97 -24.83
C VAL A 120 -25.35 -28.40 -24.56
N ASP A 121 -26.14 -27.49 -24.00
CA ASP A 121 -27.57 -27.70 -23.80
C ASP A 121 -28.37 -27.55 -25.09
N SER A 122 -29.69 -27.72 -24.99
CA SER A 122 -30.64 -27.62 -26.10
C SER A 122 -30.60 -26.26 -26.82
N GLY A 123 -30.04 -25.22 -26.20
CA GLY A 123 -29.86 -23.89 -26.77
C GLY A 123 -28.46 -23.66 -27.36
N GLY A 124 -27.59 -24.67 -27.39
CA GLY A 124 -26.22 -24.58 -27.89
C GLY A 124 -25.24 -23.91 -26.92
N LEU A 125 -25.62 -23.74 -25.65
CA LEU A 125 -24.78 -23.13 -24.62
C LEU A 125 -24.13 -24.19 -23.73
N PRO A 126 -22.83 -24.07 -23.41
CA PRO A 126 -22.19 -25.00 -22.48
C PRO A 126 -22.76 -24.82 -21.07
N ARG A 127 -23.09 -25.93 -20.40
CA ARG A 127 -23.41 -25.93 -18.96
C ARG A 127 -22.12 -26.26 -18.19
N PRO A 128 -21.54 -25.30 -17.47
CA PRO A 128 -20.24 -25.50 -16.84
C PRO A 128 -20.38 -26.37 -15.57
N SER A 129 -20.22 -27.68 -15.69
CA SER A 129 -20.04 -28.55 -14.52
C SER A 129 -18.80 -28.16 -13.73
N LEU A 130 -18.81 -28.44 -12.43
CA LEU A 130 -17.80 -27.99 -11.48
C LEU A 130 -17.15 -29.19 -10.78
N SER A 131 -15.85 -29.11 -10.57
CA SER A 131 -15.07 -30.01 -9.72
C SER A 131 -14.84 -29.34 -8.37
N CYS A 132 -15.33 -29.98 -7.32
CA CYS A 132 -15.27 -29.52 -5.94
C CYS A 132 -14.25 -30.36 -5.16
N GLU A 133 -13.38 -29.69 -4.42
CA GLU A 133 -12.30 -30.32 -3.66
C GLU A 133 -12.15 -29.64 -2.29
N PRO A 134 -11.75 -30.35 -1.21
CA PRO A 134 -11.46 -29.70 0.05
C PRO A 134 -10.27 -28.76 -0.10
N LYS A 135 -10.35 -27.57 0.50
CA LYS A 135 -9.23 -26.64 0.54
C LYS A 135 -8.35 -27.01 1.73
N LEU A 136 -7.27 -27.72 1.41
CA LEU A 136 -6.29 -28.21 2.38
C LEU A 136 -5.53 -27.04 3.02
N ASP A 137 -5.32 -27.14 4.33
CA ASP A 137 -4.56 -26.17 5.09
C ASP A 137 -3.10 -26.64 5.25
N GLY A 138 -2.25 -26.27 4.29
CA GLY A 138 -0.86 -26.71 4.25
C GLY A 138 0.05 -25.77 3.47
N VAL A 139 1.03 -26.38 2.78
CA VAL A 139 1.97 -25.70 1.90
C VAL A 139 1.90 -26.24 0.48
N ALA A 140 1.58 -25.36 -0.45
CA ALA A 140 1.55 -25.67 -1.87
C ALA A 140 2.95 -26.01 -2.40
N VAL A 141 3.05 -27.15 -3.06
CA VAL A 141 4.26 -27.65 -3.72
C VAL A 141 4.01 -28.02 -5.17
N SER A 142 5.06 -27.91 -5.98
CA SER A 142 5.10 -28.33 -7.38
C SER A 142 6.13 -29.45 -7.53
N LEU A 143 5.71 -30.59 -8.07
CA LEU A 143 6.49 -31.80 -8.27
C LEU A 143 6.67 -32.05 -9.77
N LEU A 144 7.88 -31.84 -10.28
CA LEU A 144 8.23 -32.14 -11.67
C LEU A 144 8.74 -33.58 -11.78
N TYR A 145 8.03 -34.38 -12.56
CA TYR A 145 8.44 -35.70 -12.98
C TYR A 145 8.93 -35.66 -14.43
N VAL A 146 10.04 -36.35 -14.69
CA VAL A 146 10.62 -36.53 -16.03
C VAL A 146 10.83 -38.02 -16.23
N ASP A 147 10.31 -38.56 -17.33
CA ASP A 147 10.26 -40.00 -17.62
C ASP A 147 9.67 -40.80 -16.44
N GLY A 148 8.66 -40.22 -15.79
CA GLY A 148 8.00 -40.79 -14.60
C GLY A 148 8.78 -40.67 -13.29
N LEU A 149 10.04 -40.22 -13.28
CA LEU A 149 10.85 -40.08 -12.07
C LEU A 149 10.78 -38.67 -11.47
N LEU A 150 10.70 -38.55 -10.15
CA LEU A 150 10.69 -37.25 -9.47
C LEU A 150 12.04 -36.54 -9.67
N ALA A 151 12.05 -35.56 -10.56
CA ALA A 151 13.26 -34.80 -10.91
C ALA A 151 13.45 -33.59 -9.99
N ARG A 152 12.36 -32.94 -9.58
CA ARG A 152 12.41 -31.68 -8.81
C ARG A 152 11.13 -31.45 -8.02
N ALA A 153 11.27 -30.93 -6.80
CA ALA A 153 10.17 -30.36 -6.03
C ALA A 153 10.47 -28.91 -5.65
N ALA A 154 9.45 -28.04 -5.74
CA ALA A 154 9.57 -26.63 -5.40
C ALA A 154 8.38 -26.13 -4.57
N THR A 155 8.64 -25.19 -3.65
CA THR A 155 7.57 -24.43 -2.98
C THR A 155 6.92 -23.46 -3.96
N ARG A 156 5.78 -22.87 -3.57
CA ARG A 156 5.13 -21.86 -4.40
C ARG A 156 5.97 -20.59 -4.60
N GLY A 157 6.67 -20.13 -3.56
CA GLY A 157 7.35 -18.82 -3.51
C GLY A 157 6.42 -17.69 -3.95
N ASP A 158 6.85 -16.88 -4.93
CA ASP A 158 6.08 -15.73 -5.45
C ASP A 158 5.10 -16.11 -6.58
N GLY A 159 4.91 -17.41 -6.79
CA GLY A 159 4.09 -17.98 -7.85
C GLY A 159 4.81 -18.11 -9.19
N ALA A 160 5.88 -17.35 -9.45
CA ALA A 160 6.74 -17.52 -10.62
C ALA A 160 8.03 -18.28 -10.27
N VAL A 161 8.60 -17.99 -9.09
CA VAL A 161 9.82 -18.56 -8.55
C VAL A 161 9.53 -19.12 -7.16
N GLY A 162 9.91 -20.38 -6.95
CA GLY A 162 9.83 -21.11 -5.68
C GLY A 162 11.20 -21.51 -5.13
N GLU A 163 11.21 -22.17 -3.99
CA GLU A 163 12.42 -22.73 -3.36
C GLU A 163 12.56 -24.21 -3.71
N ASN A 164 13.77 -24.67 -4.04
CA ASN A 164 14.06 -26.08 -4.25
C ASN A 164 14.02 -26.86 -2.93
N ILE A 165 13.03 -27.74 -2.80
CA ILE A 165 12.81 -28.60 -1.62
C ILE A 165 12.84 -30.09 -1.98
N THR A 166 13.47 -30.44 -3.10
CA THR A 166 13.50 -31.81 -3.65
C THR A 166 14.01 -32.84 -2.62
N THR A 167 15.04 -32.50 -1.85
CA THR A 167 15.62 -33.39 -0.83
C THR A 167 14.65 -33.69 0.30
N ASN A 168 13.82 -32.72 0.68
CA ASN A 168 12.91 -32.82 1.82
C ASN A 168 11.62 -33.53 1.39
N VAL A 169 11.08 -33.17 0.22
CA VAL A 169 9.91 -33.83 -0.37
C VAL A 169 10.16 -35.31 -0.64
N ASN A 170 11.38 -35.68 -1.03
CA ASN A 170 11.77 -37.09 -1.23
C ASN A 170 11.69 -37.96 0.04
N ARG A 171 11.56 -37.36 1.23
CA ARG A 171 11.38 -38.05 2.51
C ARG A 171 9.91 -38.25 2.89
N ILE A 172 8.98 -37.60 2.20
CA ILE A 172 7.55 -37.73 2.47
C ILE A 172 7.07 -39.04 1.84
N GLY A 173 6.61 -39.99 2.68
CA GLY A 173 6.25 -41.34 2.24
C GLY A 173 5.13 -41.37 1.19
N ASP A 174 4.20 -40.42 1.25
CA ASP A 174 3.06 -40.31 0.34
C ASP A 174 3.42 -39.73 -1.05
N VAL A 175 4.63 -39.17 -1.21
CA VAL A 175 5.08 -38.64 -2.49
C VAL A 175 5.74 -39.75 -3.30
N PRO A 176 5.18 -40.16 -4.45
CA PRO A 176 5.79 -41.22 -5.26
C PRO A 176 7.13 -40.75 -5.84
N LYS A 177 8.17 -41.58 -5.72
CA LYS A 177 9.47 -41.32 -6.36
C LYS A 177 9.44 -41.61 -7.86
N GLU A 178 8.53 -42.50 -8.25
CA GLU A 178 8.28 -42.93 -9.63
C GLU A 178 6.77 -43.05 -9.84
N LEU A 179 6.27 -42.44 -10.92
CA LEU A 179 4.90 -42.55 -11.37
C LEU A 179 4.67 -43.88 -12.09
N LYS A 180 3.51 -44.49 -11.83
CA LYS A 180 3.15 -45.81 -12.39
C LYS A 180 2.20 -45.67 -13.56
N GLY A 181 2.54 -46.24 -14.71
CA GLY A 181 1.62 -46.33 -15.85
C GLY A 181 2.31 -46.11 -17.18
N SER A 182 1.70 -46.64 -18.24
CA SER A 182 2.19 -46.45 -19.61
C SER A 182 1.72 -45.13 -20.24
N ASP A 183 0.81 -44.41 -19.58
CA ASP A 183 0.23 -43.13 -20.01
C ASP A 183 0.86 -41.92 -19.29
N VAL A 184 1.98 -42.11 -18.58
CA VAL A 184 2.75 -41.03 -17.96
C VAL A 184 3.47 -40.24 -19.06
N PRO A 185 3.27 -38.90 -19.16
CA PRO A 185 3.97 -38.06 -20.14
C PRO A 185 5.49 -38.03 -19.91
N GLY A 186 6.25 -37.70 -20.96
CA GLY A 186 7.71 -37.51 -20.87
C GLY A 186 8.12 -36.51 -19.79
N ALA A 187 7.34 -35.44 -19.61
CA ALA A 187 7.43 -34.58 -18.44
C ALA A 187 6.05 -34.10 -17.96
N VAL A 188 5.82 -34.18 -16.65
CA VAL A 188 4.60 -33.70 -15.99
C VAL A 188 4.90 -33.01 -14.67
N GLU A 189 4.24 -31.87 -14.44
CA GLU A 189 4.31 -31.12 -13.18
C GLU A 189 3.03 -31.36 -12.37
N ILE A 190 3.10 -32.16 -11.30
CA ILE A 190 1.98 -32.42 -10.40
C ILE A 190 2.01 -31.39 -9.26
N ARG A 191 0.90 -30.71 -9.02
CA ARG A 191 0.77 -29.74 -7.93
C ARG A 191 -0.15 -30.28 -6.84
N GLY A 192 0.23 -30.03 -5.61
CA GLY A 192 -0.49 -30.48 -4.45
C GLY A 192 -0.14 -29.67 -3.21
N GLU A 193 -0.74 -30.07 -2.11
CA GLU A 193 -0.49 -29.48 -0.80
C GLU A 193 0.24 -30.51 0.06
N VAL A 194 1.38 -30.13 0.63
CA VAL A 194 1.99 -30.85 1.76
C VAL A 194 1.30 -30.36 3.02
N TYR A 195 0.79 -31.29 3.83
CA TYR A 195 0.07 -30.99 5.07
C TYR A 195 0.52 -31.95 6.17
N MET A 196 0.10 -31.67 7.40
CA MET A 196 0.36 -32.52 8.55
C MET A 196 -0.97 -33.11 9.04
N PRO A 197 -1.16 -34.44 9.04
CA PRO A 197 -2.33 -35.06 9.63
C PRO A 197 -2.48 -34.70 11.11
N LEU A 198 -3.72 -34.54 11.57
CA LEU A 198 -4.05 -34.17 12.96
C LEU A 198 -3.54 -35.24 13.94
N SER A 199 -3.80 -36.51 13.64
CA SER A 199 -3.31 -37.65 14.42
C SER A 199 -1.77 -37.64 14.56
N GLY A 200 -1.07 -37.42 13.44
CA GLY A 200 0.40 -37.34 13.43
C GLY A 200 0.92 -36.13 14.20
N PHE A 201 0.29 -34.96 14.05
CA PHE A 201 0.63 -33.75 14.82
C PHE A 201 0.48 -33.97 16.33
N GLU A 202 -0.62 -34.59 16.75
CA GLU A 202 -0.90 -34.89 18.16
C GLU A 202 0.13 -35.88 18.74
N GLU A 203 0.44 -36.97 18.03
CA GLU A 203 1.43 -37.96 18.43
C GLU A 203 2.85 -37.35 18.53
N PHE A 204 3.21 -36.52 17.55
CA PHE A 204 4.49 -35.81 17.55
C PHE A 204 4.61 -34.90 18.78
N ASN A 205 3.58 -34.09 19.05
CA ASN A 205 3.59 -33.16 20.18
C ASN A 205 3.53 -33.87 21.54
N ALA A 206 2.83 -35.00 21.65
CA ALA A 206 2.86 -35.84 22.84
C ALA A 206 4.29 -36.34 23.11
N THR A 207 4.94 -36.90 22.09
CA THR A 207 6.32 -37.39 22.18
C THR A 207 7.32 -36.27 22.51
N ALA A 208 7.16 -35.10 21.88
CA ALA A 208 8.00 -33.93 22.17
C ALA A 208 7.85 -33.46 23.62
N ARG A 209 6.61 -33.45 24.15
CA ARG A 209 6.33 -33.12 25.54
C ARG A 209 7.00 -34.09 26.52
N ASP A 210 6.89 -35.39 26.26
CA ASP A 210 7.49 -36.42 27.12
C ASP A 210 9.03 -36.35 27.13
N LYS A 211 9.63 -35.87 26.03
CA LYS A 211 11.08 -35.65 25.90
C LYS A 211 11.55 -34.26 26.31
N GLY A 212 10.66 -33.38 26.77
CA GLY A 212 10.99 -31.99 27.13
C GLY A 212 11.46 -31.14 25.94
N GLN A 213 11.03 -31.48 24.72
CA GLN A 213 11.37 -30.78 23.47
C GLN A 213 10.29 -29.76 23.10
N GLU A 214 10.65 -28.85 22.19
CA GLU A 214 9.74 -27.84 21.65
C GLU A 214 8.63 -28.49 20.81
N GLN A 215 7.38 -28.10 21.09
CA GLN A 215 6.18 -28.60 20.41
C GLN A 215 5.85 -27.76 19.17
N LEU A 216 5.21 -28.38 18.19
CA LEU A 216 4.66 -27.68 17.02
C LEU A 216 3.39 -26.91 17.42
N VAL A 217 3.25 -25.69 16.92
CA VAL A 217 2.17 -24.76 17.32
C VAL A 217 0.83 -25.12 16.67
N ASN A 218 0.83 -25.41 15.37
CA ASN A 218 -0.34 -25.87 14.62
C ASN A 218 0.10 -26.73 13.43
N PRO A 219 -0.80 -27.55 12.84
CA PRO A 219 -0.49 -28.42 11.71
C PRO A 219 0.09 -27.70 10.49
N ARG A 220 -0.45 -26.53 10.11
CA ARG A 220 0.01 -25.76 8.94
C ARG A 220 1.45 -25.27 9.09
N ASN A 221 1.75 -24.56 10.16
CA ASN A 221 3.09 -24.03 10.46
C ASN A 221 4.05 -25.19 10.73
N GLY A 222 3.56 -26.25 11.38
CA GLY A 222 4.29 -27.50 11.55
C GLY A 222 4.69 -28.10 10.21
N ALA A 223 3.79 -28.16 9.23
CA ALA A 223 4.08 -28.64 7.88
C ALA A 223 5.11 -27.76 7.17
N ALA A 224 4.90 -26.43 7.18
CA ALA A 224 5.78 -25.48 6.52
C ALA A 224 7.20 -25.50 7.06
N GLY A 225 7.34 -25.37 8.38
CA GLY A 225 8.64 -25.42 9.05
C GLY A 225 9.32 -26.77 8.87
N SER A 226 8.58 -27.88 8.91
CA SER A 226 9.14 -29.22 8.70
C SER A 226 9.61 -29.45 7.25
N LEU A 227 8.96 -28.81 6.29
CA LEU A 227 9.30 -28.92 4.87
C LEU A 227 10.53 -28.09 4.50
N ARG A 228 10.79 -26.98 5.21
CA ARG A 228 11.92 -26.06 4.95
C ARG A 228 13.12 -26.29 5.88
N GLN A 229 13.40 -27.54 6.21
CA GLN A 229 14.56 -27.89 7.03
C GLN A 229 15.84 -28.00 6.20
N LYS A 230 16.96 -27.50 6.73
CA LYS A 230 18.29 -27.67 6.11
C LYS A 230 18.73 -29.14 6.11
N ASN A 231 18.39 -29.86 7.19
CA ASN A 231 18.65 -31.28 7.30
C ASN A 231 17.38 -32.07 6.92
N PRO A 232 17.38 -32.82 5.81
CA PRO A 232 16.22 -33.60 5.37
C PRO A 232 15.82 -34.71 6.35
N ASP A 233 16.74 -35.19 7.20
CA ASP A 233 16.42 -36.22 8.20
C ASP A 233 15.46 -35.68 9.27
N VAL A 234 15.45 -34.36 9.50
CA VAL A 234 14.44 -33.72 10.35
C VAL A 234 13.08 -33.80 9.68
N THR A 235 12.98 -33.53 8.37
CA THR A 235 11.71 -33.66 7.63
C THR A 235 11.17 -35.10 7.67
N GLU A 236 12.04 -36.10 7.56
CA GLU A 236 11.65 -37.53 7.65
C GLU A 236 11.06 -37.90 9.01
N SER A 237 11.55 -37.28 10.09
CA SER A 237 11.00 -37.49 11.44
C SER A 237 9.64 -36.84 11.69
N ARG A 238 9.17 -35.99 10.77
CA ARG A 238 7.94 -35.21 10.91
C ARG A 238 6.81 -35.92 10.15
N PRO A 239 5.59 -35.96 10.70
CA PRO A 239 4.46 -36.66 10.09
C PRO A 239 3.87 -35.83 8.96
N LEU A 240 4.60 -35.69 7.84
CA LEU A 240 4.12 -34.98 6.65
C LEU A 240 3.39 -35.94 5.72
N SER A 241 2.31 -35.43 5.12
CA SER A 241 1.53 -36.10 4.08
C SER A 241 1.35 -35.16 2.89
N PHE A 242 0.85 -35.70 1.78
CA PHE A 242 0.68 -34.96 0.53
C PHE A 242 -0.66 -35.33 -0.12
N PHE A 243 -1.31 -34.34 -0.75
CA PHE A 243 -2.41 -34.58 -1.68
C PHE A 243 -2.21 -33.75 -2.94
N ALA A 244 -2.30 -34.39 -4.10
CA ALA A 244 -2.36 -33.69 -5.37
C ALA A 244 -3.74 -33.07 -5.60
N TYR A 245 -3.77 -31.92 -6.27
CA TYR A 245 -5.00 -31.20 -6.65
C TYR A 245 -5.00 -30.74 -8.12
N SER A 246 -3.89 -30.86 -8.85
CA SER A 246 -3.85 -30.57 -10.30
C SER A 246 -2.60 -31.12 -10.97
N ALA A 247 -2.65 -31.30 -12.28
CA ALA A 247 -1.47 -31.35 -13.14
C ALA A 247 -1.30 -29.96 -13.80
N GLY A 248 -0.13 -29.35 -13.62
CA GLY A 248 0.21 -28.05 -14.16
C GLY A 248 0.68 -28.15 -15.61
N PHE A 249 1.95 -28.46 -15.81
CA PHE A 249 2.57 -28.64 -17.12
C PHE A 249 2.52 -30.11 -17.52
N GLU A 250 2.14 -30.41 -18.77
CA GLU A 250 2.24 -31.72 -19.40
C GLU A 250 2.88 -31.52 -20.79
N GLU A 251 3.93 -32.27 -21.11
CA GLU A 251 4.68 -32.10 -22.36
C GLU A 251 3.84 -32.32 -23.63
N ASP A 252 2.97 -33.33 -23.61
CA ASP A 252 2.12 -33.69 -24.74
C ASP A 252 0.78 -32.93 -24.78
N ASP A 253 0.54 -32.04 -23.81
CA ASP A 253 -0.74 -31.33 -23.59
C ASP A 253 -1.97 -32.27 -23.54
N ALA A 254 -1.76 -33.55 -23.20
CA ALA A 254 -2.79 -34.60 -23.21
C ALA A 254 -3.97 -34.29 -22.26
N GLY A 255 -3.77 -33.41 -21.27
CA GLY A 255 -4.78 -32.90 -20.35
C GLY A 255 -5.70 -31.80 -20.89
N SER A 256 -5.38 -31.10 -21.99
CA SER A 256 -6.15 -29.91 -22.42
C SER A 256 -7.57 -30.17 -22.93
N ARG A 257 -7.91 -31.44 -23.17
CA ARG A 257 -9.24 -31.91 -23.60
C ARG A 257 -9.94 -32.79 -22.55
N GLN A 258 -9.47 -32.78 -21.31
CA GLN A 258 -10.00 -33.62 -20.24
C GLN A 258 -10.85 -32.82 -19.27
N THR A 259 -11.44 -33.52 -18.31
CA THR A 259 -12.04 -32.90 -17.12
C THR A 259 -11.01 -32.84 -15.98
N GLN A 260 -11.16 -31.87 -15.09
CA GLN A 260 -10.40 -31.75 -13.86
C GLN A 260 -10.53 -33.05 -13.05
N GLN A 261 -11.74 -33.61 -12.96
CA GLN A 261 -11.93 -34.92 -12.35
C GLN A 261 -11.09 -36.01 -13.04
N GLY A 262 -11.12 -36.08 -14.38
CA GLY A 262 -10.36 -37.06 -15.15
C GLY A 262 -8.84 -36.93 -14.95
N VAL A 263 -8.33 -35.70 -14.84
CA VAL A 263 -6.92 -35.45 -14.50
C VAL A 263 -6.60 -36.00 -13.11
N MET A 264 -7.45 -35.74 -12.12
CA MET A 264 -7.23 -36.25 -10.76
C MET A 264 -7.30 -37.79 -10.69
N GLU A 265 -8.14 -38.43 -11.50
CA GLU A 265 -8.19 -39.89 -11.62
C GLU A 265 -6.92 -40.47 -12.25
N ARG A 266 -6.35 -39.82 -13.29
CA ARG A 266 -5.05 -40.22 -13.85
C ARG A 266 -3.93 -40.08 -12.81
N VAL A 267 -3.87 -38.94 -12.13
CA VAL A 267 -2.86 -38.67 -11.09
C VAL A 267 -2.95 -39.71 -9.96
N ALA A 268 -4.18 -40.11 -9.59
CA ALA A 268 -4.40 -41.22 -8.65
C ALA A 268 -3.86 -42.55 -9.18
N ARG A 269 -4.15 -42.89 -10.44
CA ARG A 269 -3.64 -44.12 -11.08
C ARG A 269 -2.12 -44.14 -11.17
N TRP A 270 -1.48 -42.99 -11.36
CA TRP A 270 -0.03 -42.84 -11.34
C TRP A 270 0.59 -43.07 -9.95
N GLY A 271 -0.23 -43.19 -8.91
CA GLY A 271 0.19 -43.48 -7.56
C GLY A 271 0.33 -42.23 -6.67
N CYS A 272 -0.05 -41.05 -7.15
CA CYS A 272 -0.12 -39.88 -6.30
C CYS A 272 -1.39 -39.92 -5.43
N PRO A 273 -1.30 -39.59 -4.14
CA PRO A 273 -2.46 -39.49 -3.27
C PRO A 273 -3.34 -38.32 -3.69
N VAL A 274 -4.65 -38.56 -3.69
CA VAL A 274 -5.66 -37.57 -4.05
C VAL A 274 -6.80 -37.69 -3.03
N SER A 275 -7.31 -36.56 -2.49
CA SER A 275 -8.36 -36.56 -1.45
C SER A 275 -9.62 -37.36 -1.83
N ALA A 276 -10.18 -38.17 -0.93
CA ALA A 276 -11.43 -38.90 -1.19
C ALA A 276 -12.67 -37.98 -1.23
N CYS A 277 -12.60 -36.81 -0.62
CA CYS A 277 -13.73 -35.87 -0.49
C CYS A 277 -13.93 -34.98 -1.73
N ARG A 278 -13.52 -35.42 -2.92
CA ARG A 278 -13.80 -34.68 -4.17
C ARG A 278 -15.17 -35.07 -4.71
N ALA A 279 -15.84 -34.11 -5.32
CA ALA A 279 -17.10 -34.35 -6.02
C ALA A 279 -17.14 -33.56 -7.33
N ARG A 280 -17.80 -34.12 -8.34
CA ARG A 280 -18.22 -33.39 -9.53
C ARG A 280 -19.69 -33.06 -9.40
N VAL A 281 -20.03 -31.81 -9.62
CA VAL A 281 -21.40 -31.28 -9.53
C VAL A 281 -21.76 -30.54 -10.81
N ASP A 282 -23.03 -30.47 -11.16
CA ASP A 282 -23.44 -29.91 -12.44
C ASP A 282 -23.70 -28.40 -12.41
N ASP A 283 -23.92 -27.82 -11.22
CA ASP A 283 -24.22 -26.40 -11.04
C ASP A 283 -23.90 -25.87 -9.63
N ALA A 284 -24.22 -24.59 -9.40
CA ALA A 284 -24.05 -23.92 -8.12
C ALA A 284 -24.90 -24.50 -6.97
N SER A 285 -26.05 -25.12 -7.28
CA SER A 285 -26.90 -25.77 -6.27
C SER A 285 -26.21 -27.04 -5.78
N GLY A 286 -25.69 -27.86 -6.70
CA GLY A 286 -24.87 -29.02 -6.34
C GLY A 286 -23.60 -28.63 -5.56
N CYS A 287 -22.98 -27.49 -5.88
CA CYS A 287 -21.90 -26.96 -5.04
C CYS A 287 -22.36 -26.65 -3.61
N ALA A 288 -23.56 -26.10 -3.41
CA ALA A 288 -24.08 -25.79 -2.09
C ALA A 288 -24.26 -27.06 -1.25
N GLU A 289 -24.83 -28.11 -1.84
CA GLU A 289 -25.00 -29.43 -1.20
C GLU A 289 -23.64 -30.03 -0.80
N TYR A 290 -22.66 -29.98 -1.71
CA TYR A 290 -21.29 -30.41 -1.42
C TYR A 290 -20.66 -29.62 -0.26
N LEU A 291 -20.84 -28.30 -0.21
CA LEU A 291 -20.27 -27.46 0.85
C LEU A 291 -20.89 -27.79 2.22
N GLU A 292 -22.19 -28.09 2.28
CA GLU A 292 -22.86 -28.53 3.49
C GLU A 292 -22.35 -29.88 3.96
N GLU A 293 -22.22 -30.85 3.04
CA GLU A 293 -21.67 -32.17 3.34
C GLU A 293 -20.22 -32.08 3.85
N LEU A 294 -19.37 -31.34 3.15
CA LEU A 294 -17.97 -31.15 3.55
C LEU A 294 -17.86 -30.47 4.92
N ARG A 295 -18.73 -29.50 5.20
CA ARG A 295 -18.78 -28.83 6.51
C ARG A 295 -19.18 -29.80 7.62
N ALA A 296 -20.14 -30.69 7.37
CA ALA A 296 -20.57 -31.72 8.33
C ALA A 296 -19.48 -32.79 8.57
N GLN A 297 -18.67 -33.08 7.55
CA GLN A 297 -17.56 -34.04 7.64
C GLN A 297 -16.28 -33.44 8.23
N ARG A 298 -16.13 -32.11 8.25
CA ARG A 298 -14.91 -31.40 8.67
C ARG A 298 -14.29 -31.91 9.98
N ALA A 299 -15.12 -32.16 11.00
CA ALA A 299 -14.65 -32.63 12.31
C ALA A 299 -14.16 -34.10 12.33
N LYS A 300 -14.42 -34.87 11.27
CA LYS A 300 -14.01 -36.28 11.13
C LYS A 300 -12.77 -36.46 10.26
N LEU A 301 -12.32 -35.41 9.58
CA LEU A 301 -11.13 -35.46 8.74
C LEU A 301 -9.89 -35.46 9.63
N ASP A 302 -8.91 -36.27 9.26
CA ASP A 302 -7.61 -36.30 9.94
C ASP A 302 -6.67 -35.18 9.44
N PHE A 303 -7.23 -34.12 8.86
CA PHE A 303 -6.47 -32.98 8.33
C PHE A 303 -7.33 -31.73 8.36
N GLU A 304 -6.67 -30.58 8.51
CA GLU A 304 -7.36 -29.30 8.54
C GLU A 304 -7.73 -28.84 7.13
N ILE A 305 -8.97 -28.33 7.02
CA ILE A 305 -9.47 -27.64 5.84
C ILE A 305 -10.01 -26.27 6.26
N ASP A 306 -9.74 -25.25 5.45
CA ASP A 306 -10.24 -23.89 5.65
C ASP A 306 -11.43 -23.55 4.73
N GLY A 307 -11.84 -24.51 3.88
CA GLY A 307 -12.94 -24.36 2.97
C GLY A 307 -12.97 -25.41 1.87
N ALA A 308 -13.45 -25.00 0.70
CA ALA A 308 -13.43 -25.80 -0.53
C ALA A 308 -12.88 -24.99 -1.70
N VAL A 309 -12.29 -25.69 -2.68
CA VAL A 309 -11.93 -25.13 -3.97
C VAL A 309 -12.93 -25.65 -5.01
N ILE A 310 -13.58 -24.73 -5.71
CA ILE A 310 -14.51 -25.01 -6.79
C ILE A 310 -13.82 -24.61 -8.10
N LYS A 311 -13.71 -25.56 -9.04
CA LYS A 311 -13.07 -25.37 -10.34
C LYS A 311 -14.08 -25.70 -11.43
N LEU A 312 -13.98 -25.01 -12.57
CA LEU A 312 -14.63 -25.46 -13.79
C LEU A 312 -14.06 -26.83 -14.17
N ASP A 313 -14.92 -27.84 -14.30
CA ASP A 313 -14.49 -29.21 -14.54
C ASP A 313 -13.88 -29.37 -15.94
N ASP A 314 -14.45 -28.75 -16.96
CA ASP A 314 -13.94 -28.84 -18.33
C ASP A 314 -12.68 -27.98 -18.54
N LEU A 315 -11.51 -28.63 -18.74
CA LEU A 315 -10.23 -27.96 -18.92
C LEU A 315 -10.14 -27.20 -20.25
N ALA A 316 -10.87 -27.61 -21.28
CA ALA A 316 -10.87 -26.91 -22.57
C ALA A 316 -11.44 -25.49 -22.43
N LEU A 317 -12.36 -25.30 -21.47
CA LEU A 317 -12.94 -23.99 -21.17
C LEU A 317 -12.00 -23.07 -20.38
N HIS A 318 -10.96 -23.58 -19.71
CA HIS A 318 -10.05 -22.76 -18.90
C HIS A 318 -9.32 -21.70 -19.73
N SER A 319 -8.85 -22.09 -20.93
CA SER A 319 -8.20 -21.18 -21.88
C SER A 319 -9.15 -20.10 -22.42
N LEU A 320 -10.44 -20.43 -22.56
CA LEU A 320 -11.46 -19.50 -23.06
C LEU A 320 -11.83 -18.46 -22.00
N VAL A 321 -12.06 -18.90 -20.77
CA VAL A 321 -12.41 -18.06 -19.61
C VAL A 321 -11.19 -17.21 -19.18
N GLY A 322 -10.01 -17.81 -19.27
CA GLY A 322 -8.73 -17.17 -19.00
C GLY A 322 -8.46 -16.94 -17.51
N LYS A 323 -7.48 -16.09 -17.25
CA LYS A 323 -7.01 -15.73 -15.91
C LYS A 323 -6.87 -14.22 -15.79
N THR A 324 -6.96 -13.70 -14.57
CA THR A 324 -6.41 -12.39 -14.24
C THR A 324 -4.89 -12.52 -14.06
N ALA A 325 -4.22 -11.44 -13.68
CA ALA A 325 -2.79 -11.55 -13.38
C ALA A 325 -2.51 -12.36 -12.09
N HIS A 326 -3.52 -12.66 -11.24
CA HIS A 326 -3.31 -13.26 -9.90
C HIS A 326 -4.15 -14.48 -9.59
N HIS A 327 -5.30 -14.62 -10.25
CA HIS A 327 -6.19 -15.76 -10.05
C HIS A 327 -6.79 -16.25 -11.37
N PRO A 328 -7.00 -17.57 -11.50
CA PRO A 328 -7.82 -18.10 -12.57
C PRO A 328 -9.25 -17.59 -12.41
N ARG A 329 -9.93 -17.31 -13.53
CA ARG A 329 -11.37 -16.97 -13.50
C ARG A 329 -12.25 -18.22 -13.44
N TRP A 330 -11.67 -19.36 -13.76
CA TRP A 330 -12.31 -20.67 -13.79
C TRP A 330 -12.24 -21.41 -12.45
N ALA A 331 -11.68 -20.83 -11.39
CA ALA A 331 -11.70 -21.41 -10.05
C ALA A 331 -11.87 -20.36 -8.95
N ILE A 332 -12.49 -20.78 -7.84
CA ILE A 332 -12.76 -19.96 -6.66
C ILE A 332 -12.56 -20.80 -5.39
N ALA A 333 -12.05 -20.17 -4.34
CA ALA A 333 -11.94 -20.74 -3.00
C ALA A 333 -13.11 -20.25 -2.13
N PHE A 334 -13.99 -21.16 -1.73
CA PHE A 334 -15.05 -20.89 -0.77
C PHE A 334 -14.55 -21.12 0.64
N LYS A 335 -14.49 -20.07 1.46
CA LYS A 335 -13.98 -20.16 2.84
C LYS A 335 -15.08 -20.49 3.84
N PHE A 336 -14.78 -21.35 4.79
CA PHE A 336 -15.65 -21.56 5.94
C PHE A 336 -15.44 -20.45 6.99
N PRO A 337 -16.49 -20.06 7.72
CA PRO A 337 -16.37 -19.06 8.78
C PRO A 337 -15.36 -19.51 9.86
N SER A 338 -14.56 -18.56 10.35
CA SER A 338 -13.58 -18.76 11.41
C SER A 338 -14.23 -19.29 12.69
N GLN A 339 -13.51 -20.13 13.45
CA GLN A 339 -14.00 -20.65 14.72
C GLN A 339 -14.06 -19.52 15.77
N GLU A 340 -15.24 -19.30 16.34
CA GLU A 340 -15.46 -18.35 17.44
C GLU A 340 -15.57 -19.11 18.76
N THR A 341 -15.03 -18.54 19.84
CA THR A 341 -15.25 -19.06 21.20
C THR A 341 -15.62 -17.94 22.17
N PHE A 342 -16.13 -18.32 23.33
CA PHE A 342 -16.40 -17.41 24.42
C PHE A 342 -15.41 -17.67 25.56
N THR A 343 -14.92 -16.61 26.20
CA THR A 343 -14.11 -16.71 27.42
C THR A 343 -14.40 -15.53 28.34
N HIS A 344 -13.90 -15.57 29.57
CA HIS A 344 -14.11 -14.52 30.57
C HIS A 344 -12.97 -13.50 30.56
N LEU A 345 -13.29 -12.20 30.58
CA LEU A 345 -12.34 -11.12 30.72
C LEU A 345 -11.85 -11.04 32.17
N ILE A 346 -10.59 -11.42 32.43
CA ILE A 346 -9.95 -11.37 33.76
C ILE A 346 -9.56 -9.95 34.14
N GLY A 347 -9.16 -9.13 33.16
CA GLY A 347 -8.61 -7.81 33.43
C GLY A 347 -8.29 -7.05 32.16
N VAL A 348 -7.94 -5.77 32.31
CA VAL A 348 -7.33 -4.99 31.23
C VAL A 348 -6.01 -4.44 31.75
N GLU A 349 -4.94 -4.75 31.03
CA GLU A 349 -3.61 -4.21 31.26
C GLU A 349 -3.30 -3.10 30.26
N PHE A 350 -2.48 -2.15 30.69
CA PHE A 350 -2.07 -1.03 29.87
C PHE A 350 -0.59 -1.15 29.55
N GLN A 351 -0.28 -1.35 28.27
CA GLN A 351 1.10 -1.50 27.80
C GLN A 351 1.62 -0.21 27.18
N VAL A 352 2.84 0.17 27.52
CA VAL A 352 3.48 1.37 26.96
C VAL A 352 4.26 0.98 25.71
N GLY A 353 3.93 1.58 24.58
CA GLY A 353 4.58 1.34 23.29
C GLY A 353 5.89 2.10 23.11
N ARG A 354 6.59 1.84 22.01
CA ARG A 354 7.89 2.47 21.65
C ARG A 354 7.85 3.99 21.50
N THR A 355 6.68 4.57 21.23
CA THR A 355 6.46 6.02 21.12
C THR A 355 5.83 6.61 22.39
N GLY A 356 5.69 5.82 23.45
CA GLY A 356 5.01 6.21 24.68
C GLY A 356 3.49 6.01 24.66
N THR A 357 2.90 5.56 23.54
CA THR A 357 1.46 5.26 23.45
C THR A 357 1.06 4.14 24.42
N ILE A 358 0.07 4.41 25.27
CA ILE A 358 -0.47 3.48 26.26
C ILE A 358 -1.67 2.74 25.64
N THR A 359 -1.54 1.44 25.46
CA THR A 359 -2.51 0.59 24.74
C THR A 359 -3.21 -0.37 25.71
N PRO A 360 -4.55 -0.43 25.72
CA PRO A 360 -5.28 -1.40 26.53
C PRO A 360 -5.24 -2.80 25.91
N VAL A 361 -4.96 -3.80 26.73
CA VAL A 361 -4.90 -5.21 26.39
C VAL A 361 -5.75 -5.99 27.39
N ALA A 362 -6.80 -6.63 26.91
CA ALA A 362 -7.63 -7.56 27.67
C ALA A 362 -6.82 -8.83 28.03
N ARG A 363 -6.83 -9.17 29.32
CA ARG A 363 -6.43 -10.47 29.86
C ARG A 363 -7.66 -11.34 29.96
N VAL A 364 -7.65 -12.53 29.37
CA VAL A 364 -8.81 -13.41 29.32
C VAL A 364 -8.48 -14.77 29.91
N HIS A 365 -9.49 -15.49 30.38
CA HIS A 365 -9.31 -16.88 30.78
C HIS A 365 -8.74 -17.67 29.59
N PRO A 366 -7.64 -18.42 29.79
CA PRO A 366 -6.99 -19.16 28.72
C PRO A 366 -8.00 -20.04 27.98
N VAL A 367 -8.17 -19.81 26.68
CA VAL A 367 -9.11 -20.54 25.84
C VAL A 367 -8.40 -21.04 24.58
N SER A 368 -8.68 -22.26 24.17
CA SER A 368 -8.12 -22.83 22.93
C SER A 368 -8.97 -22.43 21.73
N ILE A 369 -8.35 -21.82 20.72
CA ILE A 369 -9.00 -21.44 19.45
C ILE A 369 -8.10 -21.87 18.30
N GLY A 370 -8.53 -22.87 17.53
CA GLY A 370 -7.72 -23.42 16.43
C GLY A 370 -6.33 -23.91 16.89
N GLY A 371 -6.28 -24.62 18.02
CA GLY A 371 -5.05 -25.25 18.55
C GLY A 371 -4.15 -24.35 19.40
N VAL A 372 -4.35 -23.03 19.41
CA VAL A 372 -3.53 -22.08 20.19
C VAL A 372 -4.28 -21.62 21.44
N THR A 373 -3.58 -21.61 22.58
CA THR A 373 -4.11 -21.08 23.84
C THR A 373 -4.00 -19.56 23.86
N VAL A 374 -5.15 -18.90 23.84
CA VAL A 374 -5.29 -17.45 23.88
C VAL A 374 -5.52 -16.99 25.32
N SER A 375 -4.63 -16.15 25.84
CA SER A 375 -4.77 -15.50 27.15
C SER A 375 -4.85 -13.97 27.08
N ASN A 376 -4.58 -13.37 25.91
CA ASN A 376 -4.49 -11.92 25.71
C ASN A 376 -5.19 -11.46 24.43
N ALA A 377 -5.81 -10.28 24.51
CA ALA A 377 -6.65 -9.70 23.48
C ALA A 377 -6.42 -8.18 23.43
N SER A 378 -5.82 -7.63 22.39
CA SER A 378 -5.73 -6.17 22.25
C SER A 378 -7.11 -5.53 22.09
N LEU A 379 -7.29 -4.41 22.81
CA LEU A 379 -8.49 -3.59 22.75
C LEU A 379 -8.27 -2.32 21.92
N HIS A 380 -7.17 -2.25 21.16
CA HIS A 380 -6.77 -1.14 20.27
C HIS A 380 -6.55 0.22 20.97
N ASN A 381 -7.59 0.82 21.56
CA ASN A 381 -7.55 2.11 22.24
C ASN A 381 -8.79 2.29 23.14
N MET A 382 -8.79 3.31 23.99
CA MET A 382 -9.90 3.55 24.92
C MET A 382 -11.22 3.88 24.24
N LYS A 383 -11.22 4.55 23.08
CA LYS A 383 -12.47 4.76 22.32
C LYS A 383 -13.10 3.44 21.88
N HIS A 384 -12.27 2.45 21.55
CA HIS A 384 -12.75 1.12 21.22
C HIS A 384 -13.30 0.39 22.46
N VAL A 385 -12.59 0.45 23.59
CA VAL A 385 -13.08 -0.06 24.88
C VAL A 385 -14.45 0.53 25.24
N GLU A 386 -14.60 1.84 25.12
CA GLU A 386 -15.87 2.55 25.34
C GLU A 386 -16.95 2.10 24.36
N SER A 387 -16.62 1.94 23.07
CA SER A 387 -17.56 1.48 22.04
C SER A 387 -18.06 0.05 22.27
N LEU A 388 -17.21 -0.80 22.84
CA LEU A 388 -17.53 -2.19 23.17
C LEU A 388 -18.32 -2.29 24.48
N GLY A 389 -18.19 -1.31 25.39
CA GLY A 389 -18.87 -1.30 26.68
C GLY A 389 -18.48 -2.47 27.60
N ILE A 390 -17.27 -3.00 27.43
CA ILE A 390 -16.77 -4.20 28.12
C ILE A 390 -16.31 -3.90 29.55
N GLN A 391 -16.44 -4.90 30.42
CA GLN A 391 -16.04 -4.83 31.83
C GLN A 391 -15.28 -6.08 32.27
N VAL A 392 -14.39 -5.91 33.24
CA VAL A 392 -13.73 -7.05 33.89
C VAL A 392 -14.77 -7.98 34.53
N GLY A 393 -14.69 -9.27 34.20
CA GLY A 393 -15.66 -10.30 34.55
C GLY A 393 -16.60 -10.68 33.41
N ASP A 394 -16.70 -9.89 32.35
CA ASP A 394 -17.60 -10.16 31.23
C ASP A 394 -17.22 -11.43 30.48
N THR A 395 -18.24 -12.10 29.93
CA THR A 395 -18.02 -13.15 28.93
C THR A 395 -17.83 -12.48 27.59
N VAL A 396 -16.59 -12.46 27.12
CA VAL A 396 -16.20 -11.85 25.87
C VAL A 396 -16.13 -12.93 24.78
N ARG A 397 -16.81 -12.68 23.66
CA ARG A 397 -16.59 -13.50 22.48
C ARG A 397 -15.23 -13.17 21.92
N ILE A 398 -14.38 -14.16 21.75
CA ILE A 398 -13.09 -14.02 21.09
C ILE A 398 -13.18 -14.68 19.74
N ARG A 399 -12.90 -13.90 18.71
CA ARG A 399 -12.61 -14.41 17.38
C ARG A 399 -11.09 -14.40 17.18
N ARG A 400 -10.53 -15.50 16.66
CA ARG A 400 -9.23 -15.45 15.98
C ARG A 400 -9.46 -14.65 14.70
N ALA A 401 -9.19 -13.36 14.80
CA ALA A 401 -9.28 -12.41 13.71
C ALA A 401 -7.85 -12.05 13.39
N GLY A 402 -7.31 -12.73 12.42
CA GLY A 402 -5.97 -12.48 12.01
C GLY A 402 -4.98 -12.79 13.10
N ASP A 403 -4.71 -14.06 13.45
CA ASP A 403 -3.53 -14.64 14.19
C ASP A 403 -2.71 -13.81 15.21
N VAL A 404 -3.15 -12.64 15.67
CA VAL A 404 -2.49 -11.87 16.74
C VAL A 404 -3.49 -11.21 17.69
N ILE A 405 -4.76 -10.98 17.33
CA ILE A 405 -5.64 -10.28 18.29
C ILE A 405 -7.09 -10.79 18.33
N PRO A 406 -7.43 -11.57 19.38
CA PRO A 406 -8.79 -11.74 19.87
C PRO A 406 -9.60 -10.45 19.92
N GLN A 407 -10.69 -10.36 19.16
CA GLN A 407 -11.61 -9.24 19.25
C GLN A 407 -12.85 -9.59 20.07
N VAL A 408 -13.20 -8.72 21.01
CA VAL A 408 -14.40 -8.80 21.85
C VAL A 408 -15.58 -8.13 21.13
N THR A 409 -16.74 -8.80 21.00
CA THR A 409 -17.82 -8.29 20.12
C THR A 409 -19.20 -8.03 20.74
N GLN A 410 -19.41 -8.15 22.06
CA GLN A 410 -20.65 -7.73 22.75
C GLN A 410 -20.54 -7.96 24.28
N VAL A 411 -21.13 -7.10 25.15
CA VAL A 411 -21.87 -7.40 26.43
C VAL A 411 -22.58 -6.12 26.98
N VAL A 412 -23.51 -6.30 27.93
CA VAL A 412 -24.50 -5.43 28.60
C VAL A 412 -23.92 -4.49 29.69
N LYS A 413 -24.39 -3.23 29.70
CA LYS A 413 -24.04 -2.10 30.59
C LYS A 413 -23.91 -2.40 32.10
N ARG A 414 -22.72 -2.17 32.69
CA ARG A 414 -22.41 -1.43 33.96
C ARG A 414 -21.03 -0.71 33.84
N SER A 415 -20.54 -0.05 34.90
CA SER A 415 -19.43 0.94 34.98
C SER A 415 -18.18 0.80 34.05
N PRO A 416 -17.67 1.89 33.45
CA PRO A 416 -16.62 1.85 32.42
C PRO A 416 -15.22 1.49 32.93
N ILE A 417 -14.42 0.86 32.06
CA ILE A 417 -12.96 0.69 32.25
C ILE A 417 -12.30 2.06 32.05
N GLU A 418 -11.66 2.59 33.09
CA GLU A 418 -10.99 3.90 33.03
C GLU A 418 -9.54 3.77 32.54
N PRO A 419 -9.04 4.75 31.76
CA PRO A 419 -7.62 4.81 31.44
C PRO A 419 -6.78 5.10 32.69
N PRO A 420 -5.52 4.65 32.72
CA PRO A 420 -4.65 4.95 33.85
C PRO A 420 -4.30 6.44 33.86
N ALA A 421 -4.38 7.07 35.03
CA ALA A 421 -3.99 8.48 35.20
C ALA A 421 -2.47 8.71 35.08
N THR A 422 -1.69 7.65 35.32
CA THR A 422 -0.23 7.64 35.23
C THR A 422 0.25 6.51 34.33
N CYS A 423 1.45 6.69 33.76
CA CYS A 423 2.13 5.70 32.96
C CYS A 423 2.44 4.47 33.84
N PRO A 424 1.99 3.26 33.47
CA PRO A 424 2.22 2.07 34.27
C PRO A 424 3.70 1.64 34.35
N ALA A 425 4.55 2.17 33.46
CA ALA A 425 5.98 1.87 33.44
C ALA A 425 6.81 2.82 34.31
N CYS A 426 6.63 4.14 34.18
CA CYS A 426 7.48 5.14 34.86
C CYS A 426 6.74 6.04 35.86
N GLY A 427 5.42 5.90 36.01
CA GLY A 427 4.62 6.71 36.93
C GLY A 427 4.34 8.16 36.48
N ALA A 428 4.92 8.63 35.38
CA ALA A 428 4.65 9.97 34.85
C ALA A 428 3.18 10.13 34.40
N PRO A 429 2.60 11.34 34.38
CA PRO A 429 1.21 11.53 33.93
C PRO A 429 0.91 10.93 32.55
N ALA A 430 -0.22 10.24 32.42
CA ALA A 430 -0.73 9.78 31.14
C ALA A 430 -1.59 10.90 30.54
N VAL A 431 -1.21 11.38 29.35
CA VAL A 431 -1.81 12.56 28.72
C VAL A 431 -2.42 12.19 27.37
N GLN A 432 -3.59 12.76 27.09
CA GLN A 432 -4.23 12.67 25.79
C GLN A 432 -4.31 14.08 25.20
N ALA A 433 -3.62 14.31 24.07
CA ALA A 433 -3.64 15.60 23.41
C ALA A 433 -5.03 15.88 22.79
N SER A 434 -5.40 17.16 22.69
CA SER A 434 -6.67 17.57 22.09
C SER A 434 -6.76 17.08 20.65
N GLY A 435 -7.77 16.25 20.34
CA GLY A 435 -7.98 15.66 19.02
C GLY A 435 -7.31 14.30 18.79
N GLU A 436 -6.39 13.86 19.65
CA GLU A 436 -5.76 12.54 19.55
C GLU A 436 -6.60 11.44 20.23
N VAL A 437 -6.57 10.23 19.67
CA VAL A 437 -7.21 9.04 20.28
C VAL A 437 -6.24 8.33 21.24
N ALA A 438 -4.95 8.47 21.01
CA ALA A 438 -3.91 7.80 21.77
C ALA A 438 -3.65 8.53 23.10
N ILE A 439 -3.55 7.74 24.17
CA ILE A 439 -3.03 8.21 25.46
C ILE A 439 -1.53 7.97 25.43
N LYS A 440 -0.73 8.95 25.83
CA LYS A 440 0.73 8.88 25.79
C LYS A 440 1.34 9.14 27.16
N CYS A 441 2.47 8.49 27.44
CA CYS A 441 3.31 8.80 28.59
C CYS A 441 3.95 10.17 28.44
N SER A 442 3.66 11.11 29.36
CA SER A 442 4.25 12.47 29.34
C SER A 442 5.77 12.49 29.45
N ALA A 443 6.40 11.50 30.08
CA ALA A 443 7.86 11.41 30.14
C ALA A 443 8.51 11.08 28.79
N GLY A 444 7.74 10.63 27.79
CA GLY A 444 8.24 10.34 26.44
C GLY A 444 9.51 9.49 26.46
N LYS A 445 10.59 10.02 25.87
CA LYS A 445 11.91 9.36 25.78
C LYS A 445 12.61 9.13 27.13
N ALA A 446 12.23 9.86 28.18
CA ALA A 446 12.78 9.67 29.52
C ALA A 446 12.17 8.45 30.24
N CYS A 447 11.09 7.86 29.71
CA CYS A 447 10.53 6.63 30.24
C CYS A 447 11.42 5.43 29.88
N SER A 448 11.84 4.66 30.89
CA SER A 448 12.72 3.48 30.71
C SER A 448 12.14 2.45 29.75
N GLU A 449 10.84 2.17 29.81
CA GLU A 449 10.16 1.24 28.91
C GLU A 449 10.13 1.75 27.46
N VAL A 450 9.95 3.06 27.27
CA VAL A 450 9.99 3.70 25.94
C VAL A 450 11.41 3.58 25.38
N LEU A 451 12.42 3.86 26.19
CA LEU A 451 13.83 3.72 25.82
C LEU A 451 14.16 2.28 25.41
N GLN A 452 13.84 1.29 26.25
CA GLN A 452 14.11 -0.12 25.96
C GLN A 452 13.44 -0.57 24.65
N ARG A 453 12.18 -0.20 24.42
CA ARG A 453 11.47 -0.55 23.18
C ARG A 453 12.02 0.17 21.95
N ARG A 454 12.46 1.41 22.10
CA ARG A 454 13.11 2.18 21.03
C ARG A 454 14.45 1.55 20.64
N LEU A 455 15.28 1.18 21.63
CA LEU A 455 16.54 0.47 21.39
C LEU A 455 16.30 -0.91 20.78
N ALA A 456 15.28 -1.65 21.24
CA ALA A 456 14.90 -2.94 20.67
C ALA A 456 14.50 -2.84 19.19
N TYR A 457 13.78 -1.78 18.82
CA TYR A 457 13.45 -1.52 17.43
C TYR A 457 14.68 -1.10 16.61
N PHE A 458 15.56 -0.27 17.19
CA PHE A 458 16.80 0.17 16.54
C PHE A 458 17.71 -1.01 16.16
N VAL A 459 17.93 -1.96 17.07
CA VAL A 459 18.76 -3.15 16.80
C VAL A 459 18.05 -4.24 15.99
N SER A 460 16.72 -4.15 15.85
CA SER A 460 15.94 -5.18 15.16
C SER A 460 16.33 -5.34 13.69
N LYS A 461 15.91 -6.47 13.10
CA LYS A 461 16.04 -6.72 11.66
C LYS A 461 15.35 -5.65 10.80
N GLU A 462 14.32 -4.97 11.30
CA GLU A 462 13.68 -3.87 10.57
C GLU A 462 14.41 -2.53 10.72
N GLY A 463 15.24 -2.40 11.76
CA GLY A 463 16.13 -1.26 11.98
C GLY A 463 17.52 -1.52 11.39
N MET A 464 18.54 -1.43 12.25
CA MET A 464 19.96 -1.55 11.92
C MET A 464 20.48 -2.99 11.83
N ASP A 465 19.66 -4.01 12.09
CA ASP A 465 20.01 -5.43 11.92
C ASP A 465 21.21 -5.87 12.79
N ILE A 466 21.24 -5.43 14.05
CA ILE A 466 22.28 -5.82 15.00
C ILE A 466 21.84 -7.12 15.67
N ASP A 467 22.27 -8.23 15.07
CA ASP A 467 22.01 -9.58 15.58
C ASP A 467 22.57 -9.79 17.00
N GLN A 468 22.02 -10.78 17.72
CA GLN A 468 22.39 -11.16 19.09
C GLN A 468 21.97 -10.18 20.21
N VAL A 469 21.22 -9.11 19.90
CA VAL A 469 20.68 -8.19 20.91
C VAL A 469 19.23 -8.52 21.26
N GLY A 470 19.04 -9.32 22.31
CA GLY A 470 17.70 -9.66 22.83
C GLY A 470 17.16 -8.63 23.83
N PRO A 471 15.84 -8.65 24.14
CA PRO A 471 15.21 -7.74 25.10
C PRO A 471 15.87 -7.73 26.48
N GLU A 472 16.32 -8.90 26.95
CA GLU A 472 16.98 -9.03 28.25
C GLU A 472 18.36 -8.36 28.27
N LEU A 473 19.12 -8.44 27.18
CA LEU A 473 20.41 -7.76 27.06
C LEU A 473 20.21 -6.24 27.03
N ILE A 474 19.20 -5.75 26.29
CA ILE A 474 18.86 -4.32 26.25
C ILE A 474 18.51 -3.82 27.65
N ARG A 475 17.69 -4.58 28.40
CA ARG A 475 17.34 -4.25 29.78
C ARG A 475 18.61 -4.09 30.64
N LYS A 476 19.53 -5.05 30.58
CA LYS A 476 20.80 -4.99 31.33
C LYS A 476 21.68 -3.81 30.91
N LEU A 477 21.80 -3.52 29.62
CA LEU A 477 22.58 -2.40 29.08
C LEU A 477 22.02 -1.02 29.52
N VAL A 478 20.69 -0.90 29.59
CA VAL A 478 20.01 0.30 30.06
C VAL A 478 20.17 0.45 31.59
N GLU A 479 19.99 -0.63 32.35
CA GLU A 479 20.14 -0.62 33.82
C GLU A 479 21.57 -0.33 34.27
N SER A 480 22.57 -0.82 33.53
CA SER A 480 23.98 -0.52 33.79
C SER A 480 24.41 0.88 33.32
N ASN A 481 23.48 1.68 32.75
CA ASN A 481 23.74 2.99 32.16
C ASN A 481 24.79 2.98 31.03
N LEU A 482 25.08 1.82 30.44
CA LEU A 482 25.98 1.70 29.29
C LEU A 482 25.32 2.17 28.00
N VAL A 483 24.00 2.02 27.87
CA VAL A 483 23.25 2.46 26.69
C VAL A 483 22.07 3.33 27.11
N LYS A 484 22.07 4.59 26.67
CA LYS A 484 21.01 5.59 26.89
C LYS A 484 20.34 6.03 25.59
N GLY A 485 20.97 5.74 24.46
CA GLY A 485 20.43 5.98 23.13
C GLY A 485 21.09 5.07 22.08
N PRO A 486 20.60 5.13 20.83
CA PRO A 486 21.15 4.34 19.72
C PRO A 486 22.65 4.53 19.48
N SER A 487 23.18 5.74 19.66
CA SER A 487 24.60 6.06 19.45
C SER A 487 25.52 5.31 20.42
N ASP A 488 25.06 5.02 21.64
CA ASP A 488 25.86 4.34 22.64
C ASP A 488 26.20 2.90 22.25
N PHE A 489 25.40 2.23 21.41
CA PHE A 489 25.76 0.91 20.88
C PHE A 489 27.11 0.93 20.16
N TYR A 490 27.39 1.97 19.38
CA TYR A 490 28.64 2.12 18.63
C TYR A 490 29.83 2.57 19.50
N ARG A 491 29.60 2.80 20.80
CA ARG A 491 30.63 3.12 21.80
C ARG A 491 30.97 1.97 22.72
N LEU A 492 30.17 0.89 22.70
CA LEU A 492 30.38 -0.26 23.55
C LEU A 492 31.73 -0.92 23.24
N THR A 493 32.58 -1.02 24.26
CA THR A 493 33.83 -1.78 24.14
C THR A 493 33.61 -3.25 24.50
N HIS A 494 34.50 -4.09 24.00
CA HIS A 494 34.48 -5.52 24.31
C HIS A 494 34.56 -5.76 25.82
N GLU A 495 35.40 -5.02 26.54
CA GLU A 495 35.56 -5.13 27.99
C GLU A 495 34.29 -4.77 28.76
N GLN A 496 33.54 -3.75 28.30
CA GLN A 496 32.28 -3.36 28.91
C GLN A 496 31.20 -4.43 28.75
N LEU A 497 31.17 -5.10 27.60
CA LEU A 497 30.23 -6.20 27.35
C LEU A 497 30.52 -7.41 28.25
N GLN A 498 31.79 -7.72 28.49
CA GLN A 498 32.18 -8.84 29.36
C GLN A 498 31.82 -8.62 30.84
N GLN A 499 31.64 -7.37 31.27
CA GLN A 499 31.20 -7.06 32.62
C GLN A 499 29.69 -7.32 32.85
N ILE A 500 28.93 -7.59 31.77
CA ILE A 500 27.51 -7.89 31.85
C ILE A 500 27.30 -9.40 32.09
N GLU A 501 26.58 -9.72 33.15
CA GLU A 501 26.25 -11.10 33.50
C GLU A 501 25.54 -11.82 32.33
N GLY A 502 26.09 -12.96 31.91
CA GLY A 502 25.55 -13.79 30.83
C GLY A 502 26.14 -13.52 29.43
N ILE A 503 27.10 -12.61 29.29
CA ILE A 503 27.85 -12.42 28.03
C ILE A 503 29.21 -13.12 28.14
N GLU A 504 29.42 -14.16 27.34
CA GLU A 504 30.72 -14.82 27.19
C GLU A 504 31.62 -14.09 26.19
N GLU A 505 32.94 -14.30 26.26
CA GLU A 505 33.96 -13.77 25.34
C GLU A 505 33.52 -13.86 23.86
N THR A 506 33.11 -15.05 23.43
CA THR A 506 32.67 -15.28 22.04
C THR A 506 31.40 -14.52 21.67
N SER A 507 30.51 -14.27 22.64
CA SER A 507 29.29 -13.48 22.43
C SER A 507 29.61 -12.00 22.33
N ALA A 508 30.52 -11.49 23.18
CA ALA A 508 30.98 -10.12 23.12
C ALA A 508 31.66 -9.82 21.77
N THR A 509 32.56 -10.69 21.31
CA THR A 509 33.20 -10.55 19.99
C THR A 509 32.20 -10.52 18.85
N ARG A 510 31.20 -11.42 18.87
CA ARG A 510 30.14 -11.45 17.84
C ARG A 510 29.28 -10.19 17.85
N LEU A 511 28.94 -9.68 19.03
CA LEU A 511 28.16 -8.47 19.17
C LEU A 511 28.93 -7.24 18.67
N CYS A 512 30.20 -7.09 19.04
CA CYS A 512 31.06 -6.04 18.50
C CYS A 512 31.16 -6.11 16.98
N ALA A 513 31.32 -7.32 16.41
CA ALA A 513 31.35 -7.51 14.97
C ALA A 513 30.01 -7.14 14.29
N ALA A 514 28.88 -7.47 14.91
CA ALA A 514 27.56 -7.12 14.41
C ALA A 514 27.30 -5.59 14.44
N ILE A 515 27.72 -4.92 15.51
CA ILE A 515 27.65 -3.45 15.64
C ILE A 515 28.54 -2.77 14.60
N GLU A 516 29.75 -3.30 14.36
CA GLU A 516 30.63 -2.74 13.34
C GLU A 516 30.06 -2.95 11.94
N ALA A 517 29.54 -4.15 11.64
CA ALA A 517 28.90 -4.45 10.37
C ALA A 517 27.67 -3.57 10.11
N SER A 518 26.91 -3.20 11.16
CA SER A 518 25.71 -2.36 10.99
C SER A 518 26.02 -0.91 10.64
N LYS A 519 27.28 -0.47 10.73
CA LYS A 519 27.69 0.88 10.28
C LYS A 519 27.51 1.06 8.78
N GLU A 520 27.71 0.01 7.98
CA GLU A 520 27.40 0.02 6.56
C GLU A 520 25.93 -0.37 6.38
N SER A 521 25.06 0.61 6.18
CA SER A 521 23.61 0.39 6.09
C SER A 521 22.98 1.19 4.96
N SER A 522 21.71 0.93 4.69
CA SER A 522 20.95 1.69 3.69
C SER A 522 20.21 2.86 4.36
N LEU A 523 20.03 3.97 3.64
CA LEU A 523 19.40 5.18 4.19
C LEU A 523 17.99 4.91 4.74
N ASP A 524 17.23 4.04 4.08
CA ASP A 524 15.91 3.60 4.54
C ASP A 524 15.97 2.81 5.86
N ARG A 525 17.05 2.07 6.14
CA ARG A 525 17.23 1.37 7.43
C ARG A 525 17.44 2.37 8.52
N LEU A 526 18.34 3.32 8.29
CA LEU A 526 18.61 4.37 9.25
C LEU A 526 17.34 5.16 9.58
N ILE A 527 16.63 5.67 8.56
CA ILE A 527 15.37 6.43 8.74
C ILE A 527 14.33 5.61 9.51
N SER A 528 14.20 4.31 9.20
CA SER A 528 13.28 3.47 9.97
C SER A 528 13.75 3.30 11.42
N ALA A 529 15.03 2.99 11.64
CA ALA A 529 15.61 2.73 12.95
C ALA A 529 15.50 3.92 13.93
N LEU A 530 15.40 5.15 13.43
CA LEU A 530 15.13 6.35 14.25
C LEU A 530 13.81 6.24 15.03
N GLY A 531 12.88 5.38 14.59
CA GLY A 531 11.64 5.09 15.31
C GLY A 531 10.65 6.25 15.27
N ILE A 532 10.65 7.03 14.19
CA ILE A 532 9.73 8.16 13.99
C ILE A 532 8.29 7.62 13.89
N GLU A 533 7.35 8.30 14.54
CA GLU A 533 5.93 7.91 14.51
C GLU A 533 5.43 7.84 13.06
N SER A 534 4.61 6.82 12.75
CA SER A 534 4.12 6.44 11.41
C SER A 534 5.17 6.28 10.28
N VAL A 535 6.48 6.36 10.56
CA VAL A 535 7.54 6.07 9.59
C VAL A 535 8.09 4.66 9.82
N ALA A 536 7.44 3.68 9.18
CA ALA A 536 7.92 2.30 9.17
C ALA A 536 8.89 2.07 8.00
N ARG A 537 9.37 0.83 7.84
CA ARG A 537 10.32 0.43 6.79
C ARG A 537 9.88 0.84 5.37
N THR A 538 8.61 0.65 5.04
CA THR A 538 8.05 0.99 3.71
C THR A 538 8.11 2.49 3.44
N THR A 539 7.64 3.30 4.39
CA THR A 539 7.70 4.76 4.31
C THR A 539 9.14 5.26 4.25
N ALA A 540 10.03 4.68 5.06
CA ALA A 540 11.45 5.02 5.05
C ALA A 540 12.11 4.70 3.70
N ARG A 541 11.71 3.60 3.05
CA ARG A 541 12.16 3.24 1.70
C ARG A 541 11.67 4.24 0.67
N GLU A 542 10.38 4.54 0.64
CA GLU A 542 9.83 5.54 -0.28
C GLU A 542 10.48 6.92 -0.10
N LEU A 543 10.76 7.31 1.15
CA LEU A 543 11.52 8.51 1.47
C LEU A 543 12.92 8.46 0.87
N SER A 544 13.67 7.39 1.13
CA SER A 544 15.05 7.20 0.65
C SER A 544 15.18 7.23 -0.88
N GLU A 545 14.10 6.91 -1.60
CA GLU A 545 14.07 6.97 -3.07
C GLU A 545 13.90 8.40 -3.61
N ARG A 546 13.51 9.36 -2.76
CA ARG A 546 13.13 10.75 -3.13
C ARG A 546 14.02 11.82 -2.51
N ILE A 547 14.96 11.43 -1.66
CA ILE A 547 15.93 12.30 -0.97
C ILE A 547 17.35 11.86 -1.34
N ASP A 548 18.26 12.83 -1.36
CA ASP A 548 19.68 12.56 -1.66
C ASP A 548 20.39 11.93 -0.46
N ASP A 549 20.19 12.53 0.71
CA ASP A 549 20.73 12.08 1.98
C ASP A 549 19.84 12.54 3.15
N LEU A 550 20.33 12.34 4.38
CA LEU A 550 19.59 12.72 5.58
C LEU A 550 19.55 14.25 5.80
N ASP A 551 20.56 14.98 5.37
CA ASP A 551 20.58 16.44 5.45
C ASP A 551 19.56 17.07 4.49
N ASP A 552 19.40 16.49 3.30
CA ASP A 552 18.33 16.83 2.36
C ASP A 552 16.95 16.63 2.99
N LEU A 553 16.71 15.48 3.64
CA LEU A 553 15.46 15.24 4.38
C LEU A 553 15.25 16.29 5.48
N ILE A 554 16.24 16.52 6.33
CA ILE A 554 16.18 17.50 7.42
C ILE A 554 15.87 18.89 6.86
N SER A 555 16.51 19.29 5.76
CA SER A 555 16.31 20.61 5.15
C SER A 555 14.90 20.78 4.59
N ARG A 556 14.36 19.74 3.93
CA ARG A 556 13.01 19.73 3.33
C ARG A 556 11.89 19.71 4.37
N VAL A 557 12.14 19.11 5.54
CA VAL A 557 11.15 19.09 6.63
C VAL A 557 11.30 20.26 7.61
N ARG A 558 12.47 20.91 7.66
CA ARG A 558 12.72 22.12 8.47
C ARG A 558 12.38 23.42 7.77
N THR A 559 12.25 23.45 6.44
CA THR A 559 11.82 24.66 5.71
C THR A 559 10.33 24.96 5.99
N PRO A 560 9.99 26.05 6.69
CA PRO A 560 8.61 26.33 7.07
C PRO A 560 7.91 27.14 5.98
N ALA A 561 7.09 26.47 5.15
CA ALA A 561 6.17 27.16 4.23
C ALA A 561 4.72 26.60 4.24
N SER A 562 4.37 25.60 5.06
CA SER A 562 3.00 25.04 5.00
C SER A 562 2.49 24.34 6.26
N TRP A 563 3.19 24.41 7.40
CA TRP A 563 2.83 23.64 8.60
C TRP A 563 2.40 24.54 9.76
N LYS A 564 1.18 25.08 9.73
CA LYS A 564 0.48 25.53 10.95
C LYS A 564 -1.03 25.25 10.85
N SER A 565 -1.52 24.37 11.72
CA SER A 565 -2.90 24.41 12.20
C SER A 565 -3.02 25.47 13.33
N PRO A 566 -4.15 26.17 13.46
CA PRO A 566 -4.28 27.30 14.38
C PRO A 566 -4.53 26.82 15.82
N SER A 567 -3.60 27.11 16.71
CA SER A 567 -3.94 27.37 18.12
C SER A 567 -2.98 28.41 18.69
N SER A 568 -3.57 29.53 19.12
CA SER A 568 -3.04 30.62 19.95
C SER A 568 -1.94 31.56 19.40
N GLY A 569 -2.33 32.84 19.20
CA GLY A 569 -1.54 34.04 19.56
C GLY A 569 -0.43 34.52 18.61
N LEU A 570 -0.61 35.71 18.02
CA LEU A 570 0.33 36.54 17.23
C LEU A 570 1.49 37.16 18.08
N PRO A 571 2.38 38.03 17.52
CA PRO A 571 3.21 38.03 16.29
C PRO A 571 4.74 38.25 16.62
N GLU A 572 5.71 38.10 15.71
CA GLU A 572 6.44 39.15 14.93
C GLU A 572 7.74 38.43 14.43
N GLU A 573 8.28 38.54 13.21
CA GLU A 573 8.44 39.65 12.27
C GLU A 573 8.92 39.08 10.90
N LEU A 574 8.47 39.71 9.81
CA LEU A 574 9.18 39.88 8.52
C LEU A 574 9.25 38.73 7.47
N PHE A 575 8.35 38.89 6.47
CA PHE A 575 8.47 38.62 5.03
C PHE A 575 8.17 37.24 4.40
N GLY A 576 7.22 37.28 3.46
CA GLY A 576 7.54 37.03 2.04
C GLY A 576 6.95 35.80 1.37
N SER A 577 5.65 35.82 1.02
CA SER A 577 5.06 35.36 -0.27
C SER A 577 3.56 35.05 -0.12
N THR A 578 2.82 35.37 -1.17
CA THR A 578 1.36 35.49 -1.27
C THR A 578 0.59 34.24 -0.81
N LEU A 579 -0.20 34.37 0.27
CA LEU A 579 -1.09 33.31 0.80
C LEU A 579 -2.51 33.45 0.24
N PHE A 580 -3.03 32.38 -0.37
CA PHE A 580 -4.45 32.26 -0.76
C PHE A 580 -5.18 31.37 0.25
N GLU A 581 -6.06 31.93 1.08
CA GLU A 581 -7.02 31.14 1.87
C GLU A 581 -8.39 31.11 1.17
N PHE A 582 -8.88 29.91 0.86
CA PHE A 582 -10.24 29.65 0.40
C PHE A 582 -11.04 29.03 1.57
N GLU A 583 -11.95 29.78 2.18
CA GLU A 583 -12.93 29.23 3.13
C GLU A 583 -14.33 29.11 2.49
N TRP A 584 -14.94 27.93 2.62
CA TRP A 584 -16.35 27.68 2.33
C TRP A 584 -17.07 27.36 3.64
N GLY A 585 -17.90 28.29 4.13
CA GLY A 585 -18.60 28.15 5.40
C GLY A 585 -20.10 28.43 5.34
N ARG A 586 -20.89 27.70 6.14
CA ARG A 586 -22.21 28.15 6.62
C ARG A 586 -22.01 28.55 8.08
N SER A 587 -21.97 29.85 8.36
CA SER A 587 -21.68 30.32 9.73
C SER A 587 -22.90 30.17 10.66
N ALA A 588 -22.62 29.82 11.92
CA ALA A 588 -23.57 29.73 13.04
C ALA A 588 -23.43 30.87 14.06
N ALA A 589 -22.66 31.93 13.81
CA ALA A 589 -22.63 33.09 14.72
C ALA A 589 -22.15 34.39 14.06
N GLY A 590 -22.92 35.48 14.24
CA GLY A 590 -22.43 36.87 14.19
C GLY A 590 -22.68 37.69 12.91
N SER A 591 -23.78 38.47 12.90
CA SER A 591 -24.08 39.68 12.09
C SER A 591 -24.51 39.60 10.61
N LEU A 592 -24.91 38.44 10.10
CA LEU A 592 -25.74 38.30 8.89
C LEU A 592 -26.95 37.41 9.21
N GLN A 593 -27.75 37.81 10.21
CA GLN A 593 -29.13 37.34 10.35
C GLN A 593 -29.90 38.02 9.20
N ASP A 594 -30.22 37.34 8.10
CA ASP A 594 -31.46 36.55 8.06
C ASP A 594 -31.55 35.52 6.91
N LYS A 595 -30.45 35.12 6.26
CA LYS A 595 -30.54 34.08 5.20
C LYS A 595 -29.36 33.10 5.23
N LYS A 596 -29.67 31.80 5.30
CA LYS A 596 -28.73 30.68 5.10
C LYS A 596 -28.18 30.72 3.66
N GLN A 597 -27.23 31.61 3.37
CA GLN A 597 -26.74 31.86 2.02
C GLN A 597 -25.20 31.74 1.94
N PRO A 598 -24.67 31.21 0.81
CA PRO A 598 -23.24 31.05 0.59
C PRO A 598 -22.53 32.39 0.44
N TRP A 599 -21.32 32.50 0.99
CA TRP A 599 -20.41 33.65 0.86
C TRP A 599 -18.99 33.17 0.50
N TYR A 600 -18.19 34.08 -0.04
CA TYR A 600 -16.79 33.87 -0.42
C TYR A 600 -15.92 34.98 0.18
N ARG A 601 -14.78 34.61 0.79
CA ARG A 601 -13.83 35.54 1.39
C ARG A 601 -12.52 35.55 0.61
N PHE A 602 -12.01 36.73 0.30
CA PHE A 602 -10.73 36.95 -0.36
C PHE A 602 -9.87 37.88 0.50
N LEU A 603 -8.62 37.50 0.73
CA LEU A 603 -7.64 38.35 1.43
C LEU A 603 -6.83 39.12 0.39
N ALA A 604 -6.91 40.45 0.41
CA ALA A 604 -6.11 41.32 -0.45
C ALA A 604 -4.91 41.82 0.33
N THR A 605 -3.69 41.44 -0.06
CA THR A 605 -2.47 41.84 0.66
C THR A 605 -1.85 43.14 0.16
N GLU A 606 -2.34 43.69 -0.97
CA GLU A 606 -1.84 44.93 -1.60
C GLU A 606 -2.98 45.76 -2.25
N PRO A 607 -2.82 47.09 -2.41
CA PRO A 607 -3.68 47.91 -3.26
C PRO A 607 -3.65 47.40 -4.71
N ASP A 608 -4.79 47.39 -5.41
CA ASP A 608 -4.88 46.90 -6.82
C ASP A 608 -4.64 45.39 -7.00
N SER A 609 -4.89 44.60 -5.96
CA SER A 609 -4.78 43.14 -5.97
C SER A 609 -5.63 42.50 -7.08
N THR A 610 -5.00 41.60 -7.82
CA THR A 610 -5.62 40.79 -8.86
C THR A 610 -5.86 39.38 -8.37
N PHE A 611 -7.08 38.89 -8.56
CA PHE A 611 -7.48 37.53 -8.23
C PHE A 611 -7.83 36.78 -9.52
N LEU A 612 -7.14 35.65 -9.75
CA LEU A 612 -7.49 34.70 -10.80
C LEU A 612 -8.44 33.65 -10.20
N LEU A 613 -9.68 33.62 -10.70
CA LEU A 613 -10.59 32.55 -10.35
C LEU A 613 -10.17 31.30 -11.12
N GLY A 614 -9.58 30.32 -10.43
CA GLY A 614 -9.17 29.04 -11.00
C GLY A 614 -10.35 28.25 -11.60
N LYS A 615 -10.10 27.04 -12.11
CA LYS A 615 -11.13 26.11 -12.63
C LYS A 615 -11.65 25.13 -11.56
N PRO A 616 -12.51 25.49 -10.57
CA PRO A 616 -13.37 24.50 -9.94
C PRO A 616 -14.55 24.19 -10.89
N LYS A 617 -15.21 23.03 -10.72
CA LYS A 617 -16.35 22.57 -11.55
C LYS A 617 -17.34 23.73 -11.87
N PRO A 618 -17.37 24.27 -13.10
CA PRO A 618 -17.96 25.58 -13.41
C PRO A 618 -19.48 25.68 -13.22
N SER A 619 -20.19 24.55 -13.14
CA SER A 619 -21.65 24.54 -13.10
C SER A 619 -22.24 24.90 -11.73
N ARG A 620 -21.46 24.88 -10.64
CA ARG A 620 -21.99 25.07 -9.28
C ARG A 620 -21.80 26.49 -8.76
N LEU A 621 -20.57 27.03 -8.88
CA LEU A 621 -20.26 28.42 -8.51
C LEU A 621 -21.13 29.40 -9.33
N TRP A 622 -21.20 29.22 -10.66
CA TRP A 622 -22.02 30.08 -11.51
C TRP A 622 -23.52 29.84 -11.34
N LYS A 623 -24.00 28.61 -11.10
CA LYS A 623 -25.42 28.40 -10.71
C LYS A 623 -25.74 29.14 -9.41
N GLU A 624 -24.82 29.18 -8.46
CA GLU A 624 -25.02 29.87 -7.19
C GLU A 624 -24.95 31.40 -7.34
N ILE A 625 -23.99 31.93 -8.12
CA ILE A 625 -23.86 33.37 -8.46
C ILE A 625 -25.03 33.87 -9.31
N SER A 626 -25.51 33.07 -10.28
CA SER A 626 -26.63 33.42 -11.17
C SER A 626 -28.01 33.22 -10.52
N SER A 627 -28.13 32.26 -9.59
CA SER A 627 -29.29 32.17 -8.71
C SER A 627 -29.33 33.36 -7.77
N GLU A 628 -30.51 33.82 -7.36
CA GLU A 628 -30.71 34.92 -6.39
C GLU A 628 -30.15 34.64 -4.98
N SER A 629 -29.29 33.62 -4.83
CA SER A 629 -28.83 33.05 -3.57
C SER A 629 -27.47 33.57 -3.11
N LEU A 630 -26.68 34.21 -3.99
CA LEU A 630 -25.37 34.73 -3.63
C LEU A 630 -25.50 36.22 -3.28
N CYS A 631 -25.35 36.53 -1.99
CA CYS A 631 -25.65 37.86 -1.47
C CYS A 631 -24.43 38.66 -1.01
N ALA A 632 -23.23 38.08 -0.99
CA ALA A 632 -22.00 38.81 -0.67
C ALA A 632 -20.73 38.07 -1.13
N ILE A 633 -19.76 38.84 -1.64
CA ILE A 633 -18.34 38.50 -1.64
C ILE A 633 -17.70 39.45 -0.63
N GLU A 634 -16.89 38.94 0.28
CA GLU A 634 -16.17 39.73 1.28
C GLU A 634 -14.68 39.82 0.91
N PHE A 635 -14.16 41.04 0.87
CA PHE A 635 -12.73 41.29 0.85
C PHE A 635 -12.27 41.64 2.26
N VAL A 636 -11.14 41.09 2.68
CA VAL A 636 -10.44 41.49 3.89
C VAL A 636 -9.14 42.14 3.48
N VAL A 637 -8.97 43.39 3.91
CA VAL A 637 -7.81 44.23 3.61
C VAL A 637 -7.03 44.45 4.92
N PRO A 638 -5.76 44.04 5.01
CA PRO A 638 -4.93 44.24 6.20
C PRO A 638 -4.71 45.72 6.53
N PRO A 639 -4.41 46.07 7.79
CA PRO A 639 -4.20 47.45 8.22
C PRO A 639 -3.12 48.19 7.43
N GLY A 640 -1.99 47.54 7.12
CA GLY A 640 -0.89 48.17 6.36
C GLY A 640 -1.26 48.57 4.92
N VAL A 641 -2.34 48.03 4.36
CA VAL A 641 -2.88 48.42 3.05
C VAL A 641 -3.92 49.55 3.20
N LEU A 642 -4.53 49.68 4.38
CA LEU A 642 -5.47 50.75 4.72
C LEU A 642 -4.78 52.09 5.03
N GLU A 643 -3.49 52.07 5.39
CA GLU A 643 -2.70 53.27 5.67
C GLU A 643 -2.47 54.15 4.41
N ASP A 644 -2.50 53.55 3.22
CA ASP A 644 -2.38 54.25 1.92
C ASP A 644 -3.73 54.76 1.36
N LEU A 645 -4.84 54.51 2.06
CA LEU A 645 -6.19 54.91 1.64
C LEU A 645 -6.63 56.19 2.35
N SER A 646 -7.01 57.19 1.57
CA SER A 646 -7.51 58.47 2.09
C SER A 646 -9.01 58.43 2.36
N PRO A 647 -9.53 59.16 3.37
CA PRO A 647 -10.96 59.34 3.57
C PRO A 647 -11.61 59.98 2.33
N GLY A 648 -12.27 59.17 1.49
CA GLY A 648 -12.87 59.59 0.22
C GLY A 648 -12.56 58.68 -0.97
N ASP A 649 -11.58 57.78 -0.84
CA ASP A 649 -11.27 56.77 -1.86
C ASP A 649 -12.42 55.76 -2.01
N ARG A 650 -12.67 55.31 -3.25
CA ARG A 650 -13.68 54.30 -3.59
C ARG A 650 -12.99 53.01 -4.02
N LEU A 651 -13.56 51.86 -3.65
CA LEU A 651 -13.08 50.57 -4.14
C LEU A 651 -13.97 50.10 -5.29
N ALA A 652 -13.37 49.76 -6.42
CA ALA A 652 -14.05 49.18 -7.58
C ALA A 652 -13.63 47.72 -7.74
N CYS A 653 -14.58 46.86 -8.10
CA CYS A 653 -14.30 45.47 -8.44
C CYS A 653 -14.56 45.29 -9.92
N VAL A 654 -13.52 44.95 -10.69
CA VAL A 654 -13.62 44.74 -12.14
C VAL A 654 -13.62 43.24 -12.40
N PHE A 655 -14.54 42.76 -13.23
CA PHE A 655 -14.66 41.35 -13.56
C PHE A 655 -14.75 41.16 -15.07
N GLY A 656 -13.67 40.64 -15.67
CA GLY A 656 -13.52 40.66 -17.13
C GLY A 656 -13.56 42.09 -17.68
N ASP A 657 -14.35 42.31 -18.73
CA ASP A 657 -14.50 43.64 -19.36
C ASP A 657 -15.59 44.52 -18.71
N ASP A 658 -16.35 43.98 -17.75
CA ASP A 658 -17.38 44.71 -17.02
C ASP A 658 -16.83 45.28 -15.70
N SER A 659 -16.95 46.59 -15.50
CA SER A 659 -16.57 47.26 -14.24
C SER A 659 -17.78 47.41 -13.31
N PHE A 660 -17.64 46.97 -12.06
CA PHE A 660 -18.66 47.15 -11.02
C PHE A 660 -18.14 48.12 -9.96
N ILE A 661 -18.88 49.23 -9.77
CA ILE A 661 -18.61 50.12 -8.64
C ILE A 661 -19.13 49.44 -7.39
N VAL A 662 -18.23 49.11 -6.46
CA VAL A 662 -18.65 48.63 -5.15
C VAL A 662 -18.89 49.85 -4.28
N ASN A 663 -20.06 49.90 -3.65
CA ASN A 663 -20.49 51.06 -2.89
C ASN A 663 -19.46 51.47 -1.82
N GLN A 664 -19.36 52.79 -1.66
CA GLN A 664 -18.66 53.55 -0.63
C GLN A 664 -18.28 52.73 0.62
N VAL A 665 -16.97 52.66 0.94
CA VAL A 665 -16.45 52.04 2.16
C VAL A 665 -17.23 52.61 3.34
N SER A 666 -18.15 51.83 3.90
CA SER A 666 -19.01 52.25 5.00
C SER A 666 -18.81 51.31 6.17
N GLY A 667 -18.29 51.86 7.26
CA GLY A 667 -18.09 51.15 8.52
C GLY A 667 -16.68 50.57 8.70
N LEU A 668 -15.68 51.43 8.87
CA LEU A 668 -14.49 51.06 9.65
C LEU A 668 -14.97 50.76 11.07
N ARG A 669 -15.04 49.48 11.45
CA ARG A 669 -15.26 49.11 12.87
C ARG A 669 -13.93 49.23 13.60
N THR A 670 -13.58 50.45 13.99
CA THR A 670 -12.49 50.69 14.95
C THR A 670 -12.98 50.27 16.34
N GLY A 671 -12.81 48.99 16.68
CA GLY A 671 -13.27 48.45 17.96
C GLY A 671 -13.01 46.95 18.20
N ALA A 672 -12.50 46.21 17.21
CA ALA A 672 -11.83 44.93 17.45
C ALA A 672 -10.31 45.16 17.34
N GLU A 673 -9.50 44.32 18.02
CA GLU A 673 -8.04 44.45 18.13
C GLU A 673 -7.29 44.46 16.76
N THR A 674 -8.00 44.27 15.64
CA THR A 674 -7.55 44.52 14.26
C THR A 674 -8.64 45.25 13.46
N PRO A 675 -8.36 46.41 12.81
CA PRO A 675 -9.31 47.05 11.91
C PRO A 675 -9.41 46.26 10.59
N GLU A 676 -10.54 45.61 10.35
CA GLU A 676 -10.89 44.97 9.07
C GLU A 676 -11.92 45.84 8.31
N VAL A 677 -11.66 46.11 7.04
CA VAL A 677 -12.69 46.69 6.15
C VAL A 677 -13.36 45.56 5.39
N ARG A 678 -14.68 45.40 5.59
CA ARG A 678 -15.51 44.46 4.83
C ARG A 678 -16.22 45.18 3.71
N VAL A 679 -15.97 44.76 2.49
CA VAL A 679 -16.65 45.28 1.30
C VAL A 679 -17.69 44.25 0.87
N GLY A 680 -18.98 44.58 0.96
CA GLY A 680 -20.07 43.71 0.53
C GLY A 680 -20.64 44.14 -0.82
N LEU A 681 -20.60 43.25 -1.82
CA LEU A 681 -21.27 43.46 -3.11
C LEU A 681 -22.80 43.29 -2.96
N ARG A 682 -23.52 44.38 -2.69
CA ARG A 682 -24.98 44.42 -2.84
C ARG A 682 -25.33 45.05 -4.19
N HIS A 683 -26.00 44.28 -5.06
CA HIS A 683 -26.53 44.64 -6.40
C HIS A 683 -25.64 44.32 -7.62
N LEU A 684 -25.64 43.04 -8.02
CA LEU A 684 -25.23 42.55 -9.35
C LEU A 684 -26.46 42.27 -10.24
N CYS A 685 -27.44 43.18 -10.27
CA CYS A 685 -28.77 42.91 -10.87
C CYS A 685 -29.00 43.47 -12.28
N ALA A 686 -28.09 44.24 -12.88
CA ALA A 686 -28.37 44.90 -14.17
C ALA A 686 -27.62 44.32 -15.41
N SER A 687 -26.52 43.57 -15.26
CA SER A 687 -25.71 43.08 -16.39
C SER A 687 -25.65 41.55 -16.57
N LYS A 688 -26.59 40.81 -15.95
CA LYS A 688 -26.61 39.33 -15.92
C LYS A 688 -26.56 38.65 -17.31
N GLN A 689 -27.02 39.32 -18.36
CA GLN A 689 -27.01 38.77 -19.73
C GLN A 689 -25.64 38.88 -20.42
N ARG A 690 -24.97 40.04 -20.34
CA ARG A 690 -23.66 40.26 -20.98
C ARG A 690 -22.57 39.40 -20.34
N SER A 691 -22.53 39.35 -19.02
CA SER A 691 -21.52 38.59 -18.26
C SER A 691 -21.57 37.07 -18.50
N ALA A 692 -22.76 36.51 -18.74
CA ALA A 692 -22.91 35.10 -19.12
C ALA A 692 -22.36 34.81 -20.53
N GLU A 693 -22.58 35.72 -21.48
CA GLU A 693 -22.03 35.63 -22.84
C GLU A 693 -20.50 35.79 -22.83
N THR A 694 -19.97 36.80 -22.14
CA THR A 694 -18.52 37.03 -22.00
C THR A 694 -17.83 35.83 -21.33
N TRP A 695 -18.45 35.23 -20.31
CA TRP A 695 -17.93 34.03 -19.65
C TRP A 695 -17.93 32.81 -20.59
N ASN A 696 -19.01 32.59 -21.33
CA ASN A 696 -19.09 31.48 -22.30
C ASN A 696 -18.05 31.65 -23.42
N VAL A 697 -17.82 32.88 -23.88
CA VAL A 697 -16.79 33.23 -24.87
C VAL A 697 -15.38 33.02 -24.30
N ALA A 698 -15.12 33.42 -23.06
CA ALA A 698 -13.85 33.19 -22.37
C ALA A 698 -13.57 31.69 -22.16
N GLN A 699 -14.59 30.91 -21.82
CA GLN A 699 -14.49 29.46 -21.64
C GLN A 699 -14.21 28.73 -22.96
N ALA A 700 -14.89 29.13 -24.05
CA ALA A 700 -14.68 28.58 -25.39
C ALA A 700 -13.28 28.93 -25.94
N SER A 701 -12.73 30.09 -25.56
CA SER A 701 -11.39 30.55 -25.92
C SER A 701 -10.28 30.11 -24.95
N GLY A 702 -10.62 29.38 -23.87
CA GLY A 702 -9.67 28.91 -22.87
C GLY A 702 -9.10 29.98 -21.92
N ARG A 703 -9.60 31.22 -21.99
CA ARG A 703 -9.20 32.34 -21.13
C ARG A 703 -9.97 32.29 -19.80
N LEU A 704 -9.26 32.39 -18.68
CA LEU A 704 -9.90 32.52 -17.36
C LEU A 704 -10.20 34.00 -17.11
N PRO A 705 -11.42 34.34 -16.67
CA PRO A 705 -11.75 35.72 -16.30
C PRO A 705 -11.07 36.12 -15.00
N ARG A 706 -10.67 37.39 -14.96
CA ARG A 706 -9.88 38.02 -13.90
C ARG A 706 -10.78 38.92 -13.07
N MET A 707 -10.58 38.92 -11.75
CA MET A 707 -11.23 39.84 -10.84
C MET A 707 -10.17 40.78 -10.25
N GLU A 708 -10.33 42.09 -10.40
CA GLU A 708 -9.39 43.09 -9.87
C GLU A 708 -10.10 43.98 -8.84
N LEU A 709 -9.45 44.23 -7.71
CA LEU A 709 -9.92 45.22 -6.74
C LEU A 709 -9.11 46.49 -6.92
N ARG A 710 -9.69 47.57 -7.47
CA ARG A 710 -8.99 48.83 -7.73
C ARG A 710 -9.39 49.95 -6.77
N VAL A 711 -8.44 50.82 -6.44
CA VAL A 711 -8.68 52.04 -5.66
C VAL A 711 -8.90 53.25 -6.57
N ALA A 712 -10.05 53.92 -6.46
CA ALA A 712 -10.37 55.15 -7.19
C ALA A 712 -10.35 56.37 -6.25
N ARG A 713 -9.42 57.30 -6.50
CA ARG A 713 -9.21 58.51 -5.67
C ARG A 713 -10.20 59.63 -6.00
N PRO A 714 -10.67 60.43 -5.02
CA PRO A 714 -11.64 61.49 -5.24
C PRO A 714 -11.04 62.65 -6.04
N GLY A 715 -11.60 62.93 -7.22
CA GLY A 715 -11.18 64.04 -8.09
C GLY A 715 -11.07 63.68 -9.57
N GLY A 716 -10.94 62.40 -9.91
CA GLY A 716 -11.20 61.89 -11.26
C GLY A 716 -12.69 61.64 -11.45
N ARG A 717 -13.30 62.17 -12.52
CA ARG A 717 -14.65 61.74 -12.91
C ARG A 717 -14.59 60.25 -13.22
N ALA A 718 -15.13 59.42 -12.34
CA ALA A 718 -15.39 58.02 -12.62
C ALA A 718 -16.61 57.94 -13.55
N ASP A 719 -16.39 58.23 -14.84
CA ASP A 719 -17.26 57.71 -15.88
C ASP A 719 -16.77 56.29 -16.17
N ALA A 720 -17.62 55.29 -15.95
CA ALA A 720 -17.28 53.87 -16.12
C ALA A 720 -16.92 53.51 -17.58
N SER A 721 -17.05 54.47 -18.49
CA SER A 721 -16.74 54.38 -19.92
C SER A 721 -15.32 54.82 -20.31
N GLU A 722 -14.55 55.45 -19.41
CA GLU A 722 -13.20 56.00 -19.73
C GLU A 722 -12.02 55.26 -19.08
N LEU A 723 -12.24 54.08 -18.48
CA LEU A 723 -11.14 53.18 -18.12
C LEU A 723 -10.69 52.43 -19.38
N PRO A 724 -9.48 52.65 -19.92
CA PRO A 724 -9.06 51.99 -21.14
C PRO A 724 -8.94 50.48 -20.90
N LEU A 725 -9.81 49.71 -21.55
CA LEU A 725 -9.61 48.29 -21.79
C LEU A 725 -8.36 48.19 -22.67
N SER A 726 -7.22 47.85 -22.10
CA SER A 726 -6.04 47.54 -22.91
C SER A 726 -6.37 46.33 -23.79
N GLU A 727 -6.48 46.54 -25.10
CA GLU A 727 -6.58 45.49 -26.11
C GLU A 727 -5.31 44.63 -26.09
N ALA A 728 -5.28 43.62 -25.23
CA ALA A 728 -4.24 42.60 -25.25
C ALA A 728 -4.57 41.57 -26.34
N GLY A 729 -3.76 41.58 -27.40
CA GLY A 729 -3.95 40.84 -28.65
C GLY A 729 -4.09 39.31 -28.54
N PRO A 730 -4.32 38.63 -29.68
CA PRO A 730 -4.51 37.20 -29.73
C PRO A 730 -3.19 36.47 -29.43
N VAL A 731 -3.20 35.59 -28.42
CA VAL A 731 -2.11 34.62 -28.21
C VAL A 731 -2.45 33.38 -29.04
N GLY A 732 -1.77 33.25 -30.19
CA GLY A 732 -1.81 32.05 -31.03
C GLY A 732 -0.90 30.94 -30.49
N PRO A 733 -1.05 29.69 -30.97
CA PRO A 733 -0.22 28.57 -30.54
C PRO A 733 1.11 28.53 -31.34
N ALA A 734 2.19 28.12 -30.64
CA ALA A 734 3.56 27.88 -31.13
C ALA A 734 4.50 29.10 -31.22
N ASP A 735 5.39 29.25 -30.25
CA ASP A 735 6.80 28.81 -30.33
C ASP A 735 7.53 29.30 -29.06
N ALA A 736 7.79 28.39 -28.13
CA ALA A 736 8.52 28.68 -26.91
C ALA A 736 10.01 28.41 -27.13
N THR A 737 10.74 29.45 -27.50
CA THR A 737 12.20 29.51 -27.33
C THR A 737 12.53 30.57 -26.28
N THR A 738 12.96 30.06 -25.11
CA THR A 738 14.01 30.56 -24.19
C THR A 738 14.16 32.07 -23.91
N ASP A 739 14.23 32.35 -22.59
CA ASP A 739 14.88 33.47 -21.90
C ASP A 739 14.03 34.69 -21.50
N ASP A 740 13.18 34.52 -20.48
CA ASP A 740 12.73 35.61 -19.58
C ASP A 740 12.72 35.09 -18.11
N PRO A 741 13.47 35.69 -17.15
CA PRO A 741 13.64 35.12 -15.81
C PRO A 741 12.44 35.26 -14.86
N TRP A 742 11.36 35.94 -15.26
CA TRP A 742 10.29 36.36 -14.33
C TRP A 742 8.92 35.67 -14.51
N PHE A 743 8.73 34.83 -15.52
CA PHE A 743 7.46 34.11 -15.71
C PHE A 743 7.66 32.66 -16.18
N GLY A 744 7.62 31.72 -15.24
CA GLY A 744 7.40 30.29 -15.50
C GLY A 744 5.90 29.94 -15.55
N PRO A 745 5.48 28.91 -16.31
CA PRO A 745 4.06 28.57 -16.47
C PRO A 745 3.47 27.96 -15.19
N CYS A 746 2.53 28.70 -14.58
CA CYS A 746 1.74 28.28 -13.42
C CYS A 746 0.92 27.02 -13.71
N ARG A 747 1.42 25.85 -13.27
CA ARG A 747 0.64 24.61 -13.13
C ARG A 747 0.02 24.55 -11.73
N GLY A 748 -1.11 25.21 -11.51
CA GLY A 748 -1.78 25.21 -10.21
C GLY A 748 -2.77 24.06 -10.03
N ARG A 749 -2.30 22.90 -9.56
CA ARG A 749 -3.06 22.07 -8.61
C ARG A 749 -2.69 22.59 -7.22
N ALA A 750 -3.65 22.74 -6.31
CA ALA A 750 -3.32 22.88 -4.90
C ALA A 750 -2.97 21.47 -4.38
N SER A 751 -1.70 21.12 -4.45
CA SER A 751 -1.12 19.87 -3.95
C SER A 751 -0.67 20.09 -2.49
N LEU A 752 -1.17 19.27 -1.57
CA LEU A 752 -0.45 18.91 -0.34
C LEU A 752 0.86 18.18 -0.74
N PRO A 753 1.90 18.18 0.12
CA PRO A 753 3.30 18.43 -0.27
C PRO A 753 3.82 17.50 -1.38
N GLU A 754 3.93 18.05 -2.60
CA GLU A 754 4.46 17.35 -3.77
C GLU A 754 5.98 17.03 -3.76
N PRO A 755 6.90 17.63 -2.97
CA PRO A 755 8.32 17.33 -3.16
C PRO A 755 8.78 15.98 -2.58
N LEU A 756 8.04 15.37 -1.65
CA LEU A 756 8.39 14.07 -1.03
C LEU A 756 7.31 12.99 -1.20
N GLY A 757 6.14 13.31 -1.77
CA GLY A 757 5.04 12.35 -1.96
C GLY A 757 4.53 11.73 -0.65
N LEU A 758 4.55 12.51 0.44
CA LEU A 758 4.16 12.08 1.78
C LEU A 758 2.76 12.53 2.13
N THR A 759 2.15 11.78 3.05
CA THR A 759 0.90 12.16 3.66
C THR A 759 1.11 13.35 4.61
N PRO A 760 0.09 14.20 4.83
CA PRO A 760 0.23 15.29 5.78
C PRO A 760 0.63 14.78 7.18
N LYS A 761 0.01 13.70 7.66
CA LYS A 761 0.34 13.19 9.00
C LYS A 761 1.82 12.78 9.13
N ILE A 762 2.36 12.07 8.13
CA ILE A 762 3.77 11.62 8.15
C ILE A 762 4.72 12.81 8.05
N ALA A 763 4.40 13.79 7.20
CA ALA A 763 5.20 15.01 7.08
C ALA A 763 5.21 15.82 8.39
N GLU A 764 4.09 15.89 9.11
CA GLU A 764 4.02 16.51 10.43
C GLU A 764 4.91 15.80 11.45
N GLU A 765 4.87 14.47 11.46
CA GLU A 765 5.63 13.65 12.40
C GLU A 765 7.14 13.74 12.13
N LEU A 766 7.56 13.77 10.87
CA LEU A 766 8.95 14.04 10.47
C LEU A 766 9.39 15.45 10.87
N ALA A 767 8.58 16.47 10.56
CA ALA A 767 8.89 17.85 10.92
C ALA A 767 9.02 18.00 12.45
N ARG A 768 8.09 17.40 13.21
CA ARG A 768 8.13 17.39 14.68
C ARG A 768 9.36 16.66 15.22
N TYR A 769 9.74 15.53 14.61
CA TYR A 769 10.92 14.78 15.03
C TYR A 769 12.21 15.56 14.80
N PHE A 770 12.38 16.18 13.62
CA PHE A 770 13.60 16.93 13.27
C PHE A 770 13.60 18.38 13.78
N ALA A 771 12.48 18.89 14.31
CA ALA A 771 12.43 20.14 15.07
C ALA A 771 13.06 19.99 16.46
N ASP A 772 13.03 18.80 17.05
CA ASP A 772 13.68 18.49 18.33
C ASP A 772 15.21 18.36 18.13
N GLU A 773 15.95 19.32 18.68
CA GLU A 773 17.41 19.40 18.57
C GLU A 773 18.13 18.16 19.15
N HIS A 774 17.53 17.48 20.12
CA HIS A 774 18.10 16.27 20.68
C HIS A 774 18.15 15.14 19.64
N ASN A 775 17.13 15.02 18.80
CA ASN A 775 17.09 14.01 17.73
C ASN A 775 18.11 14.30 16.64
N VAL A 776 18.22 15.57 16.24
CA VAL A 776 19.20 15.97 15.23
C VAL A 776 20.61 15.74 15.74
N ARG A 777 20.87 15.96 17.03
CA ARG A 777 22.17 15.67 17.65
C ARG A 777 22.48 14.18 17.67
N GLU A 778 21.53 13.35 18.08
CA GLU A 778 21.70 11.89 18.13
C GLU A 778 21.92 11.30 16.72
N VAL A 779 21.21 11.83 15.71
CA VAL A 779 21.42 11.48 14.31
C VAL A 779 22.84 11.82 13.84
N ARG A 780 23.32 13.03 14.14
CA ARG A 780 24.68 13.45 13.79
C ARG A 780 25.75 12.61 14.48
N GLU A 781 25.52 12.28 15.74
CA GLU A 781 26.41 11.43 16.53
C GLU A 781 26.54 10.02 15.94
N LEU A 782 25.45 9.44 15.40
CA LEU A 782 25.51 8.17 14.67
C LEU A 782 26.41 8.26 13.42
N VAL A 783 26.29 9.34 12.65
CA VAL A 783 27.13 9.59 11.47
C VAL A 783 28.60 9.77 11.87
N GLU A 784 28.88 10.53 12.93
CA GLU A 784 30.23 10.74 13.47
C GLU A 784 30.86 9.43 13.99
N LEU A 785 30.05 8.51 14.52
CA LEU A 785 30.47 7.17 14.96
C LEU A 785 30.68 6.18 13.80
N GLY A 786 30.54 6.65 12.56
CA GLY A 786 30.88 5.90 11.35
C GLY A 786 29.70 5.21 10.68
N VAL A 787 28.46 5.45 11.11
CA VAL A 787 27.28 4.98 10.36
C VAL A 787 27.21 5.71 9.03
N HIS A 788 27.26 4.96 7.93
CA HIS A 788 27.31 5.49 6.59
C HIS A 788 26.44 4.65 5.63
N TRP A 789 26.09 5.26 4.51
CA TRP A 789 25.24 4.67 3.48
C TRP A 789 25.72 5.10 2.10
N GLN A 790 25.35 4.34 1.07
CA GLN A 790 25.63 4.72 -0.31
C GLN A 790 24.66 5.83 -0.74
N THR A 791 25.18 7.06 -0.91
CA THR A 791 24.43 8.17 -1.51
C THR A 791 24.16 7.85 -2.98
N ARG A 792 22.89 7.90 -3.39
CA ARG A 792 22.51 7.71 -4.78
C ARG A 792 22.84 9.00 -5.54
N ALA A 793 23.77 8.93 -6.50
CA ALA A 793 23.94 10.03 -7.44
C ALA A 793 22.65 10.15 -8.28
N LEU A 794 21.85 11.20 -8.07
CA LEU A 794 20.86 11.59 -9.06
C LEU A 794 21.61 11.85 -10.37
N ALA A 795 21.29 11.07 -11.40
CA ALA A 795 21.89 11.21 -12.71
C ALA A 795 21.69 12.66 -13.19
N GLY A 796 22.78 13.42 -13.30
CA GLY A 796 22.83 14.55 -14.22
C GLY A 796 22.36 14.07 -15.59
N SER A 797 21.53 14.88 -16.26
CA SER A 797 20.78 14.52 -17.48
C SER A 797 21.57 13.61 -18.42
N LEU A 798 21.29 12.31 -18.38
CA LEU A 798 21.83 11.38 -19.35
C LEU A 798 21.40 11.84 -20.75
N PRO A 799 22.24 11.67 -21.79
CA PRO A 799 22.06 12.32 -23.09
C PRO A 799 20.76 11.96 -23.80
N LEU A 800 20.13 10.83 -23.49
CA LEU A 800 18.83 10.39 -24.03
C LEU A 800 17.70 10.40 -22.99
N SER A 801 17.88 11.11 -21.87
CA SER A 801 16.88 11.21 -20.80
C SER A 801 15.56 11.77 -21.32
N GLY A 802 14.47 11.04 -21.04
CA GLY A 802 13.12 11.38 -21.51
C GLY A 802 12.75 10.78 -22.88
N GLU A 803 13.74 10.35 -23.68
CA GLU A 803 13.49 9.72 -24.98
C GLU A 803 12.92 8.30 -24.83
N SER A 804 12.08 7.91 -25.81
CA SER A 804 11.49 6.57 -25.92
C SER A 804 11.95 5.90 -27.21
N TRP A 805 12.66 4.79 -27.08
CA TRP A 805 13.26 4.05 -28.18
C TRP A 805 12.58 2.69 -28.36
N VAL A 806 12.46 2.22 -29.60
CA VAL A 806 12.00 0.86 -29.91
C VAL A 806 13.04 0.19 -30.80
N LEU A 807 13.35 -1.08 -30.56
CA LEU A 807 14.22 -1.88 -31.43
C LEU A 807 13.38 -2.79 -32.33
N THR A 808 13.76 -2.87 -33.60
CA THR A 808 13.18 -3.81 -34.57
C THR A 808 14.22 -4.31 -35.56
N GLY A 809 13.98 -5.49 -36.15
CA GLY A 809 14.97 -6.17 -37.00
C GLY A 809 16.09 -6.87 -36.22
N ARG A 810 16.94 -7.59 -36.94
CA ARG A 810 18.19 -8.20 -36.48
C ARG A 810 19.31 -7.18 -36.63
N LEU A 811 20.07 -6.98 -35.57
CA LEU A 811 21.27 -6.15 -35.55
C LEU A 811 22.46 -7.03 -35.93
N GLU A 812 23.34 -6.54 -36.80
CA GLU A 812 24.51 -7.24 -37.34
C GLU A 812 25.75 -7.11 -36.44
N THR A 813 25.92 -5.98 -35.73
CA THR A 813 27.13 -5.67 -34.96
C THR A 813 26.95 -5.87 -33.45
N LYS A 814 25.74 -5.75 -32.92
CA LYS A 814 25.41 -6.01 -31.51
C LYS A 814 24.17 -6.88 -31.37
N THR A 815 24.05 -7.62 -30.27
CA THR A 815 22.79 -8.26 -29.91
C THR A 815 21.75 -7.21 -29.51
N ARG A 816 20.46 -7.57 -29.60
CA ARG A 816 19.37 -6.69 -29.15
C ARG A 816 19.46 -6.33 -27.67
N GLU A 817 19.96 -7.25 -26.84
CA GLU A 817 20.10 -7.00 -25.40
C GLU A 817 21.26 -6.04 -25.12
N GLU A 818 22.38 -6.13 -25.84
CA GLU A 818 23.49 -5.18 -25.74
C GLU A 818 23.07 -3.78 -26.23
N ALA A 819 22.36 -3.70 -27.35
CA ALA A 819 21.84 -2.43 -27.86
C ALA A 819 20.83 -1.79 -26.89
N LYS A 820 19.97 -2.61 -26.27
CA LYS A 820 19.04 -2.17 -25.23
C LYS A 820 19.78 -1.70 -23.98
N ALA A 821 20.82 -2.40 -23.54
CA ALA A 821 21.64 -2.02 -22.40
C ALA A 821 22.34 -0.67 -22.64
N ALA A 822 22.91 -0.45 -23.83
CA ALA A 822 23.54 0.82 -24.17
C ALA A 822 22.53 1.99 -24.19
N LEU A 823 21.32 1.79 -24.73
CA LEU A 823 20.25 2.80 -24.71
C LEU A 823 19.80 3.15 -23.28
N LEU A 824 19.68 2.13 -22.41
CA LEU A 824 19.34 2.33 -20.99
C LEU A 824 20.47 3.06 -20.24
N ALA A 825 21.73 2.75 -20.54
CA ALA A 825 22.89 3.43 -19.96
C ALA A 825 22.97 4.92 -20.35
N LEU A 826 22.48 5.27 -21.55
CA LEU A 826 22.34 6.65 -22.02
C LEU A 826 21.04 7.34 -21.56
N GLY A 827 20.22 6.68 -20.72
CA GLY A 827 19.02 7.26 -20.12
C GLY A 827 17.73 7.16 -20.93
N ALA A 828 17.74 6.44 -22.06
CA ALA A 828 16.54 6.23 -22.88
C ALA A 828 15.61 5.17 -22.29
N ARG A 829 14.31 5.30 -22.52
CA ARG A 829 13.33 4.23 -22.22
C ARG A 829 13.17 3.33 -23.45
N VAL A 830 13.32 2.02 -23.29
CA VAL A 830 13.19 1.07 -24.40
C VAL A 830 11.83 0.35 -24.36
N GLY A 831 10.97 0.65 -25.34
CA GLY A 831 9.63 0.07 -25.48
C GLY A 831 9.56 -1.14 -26.42
N ALA A 832 8.59 -2.02 -26.19
CA ALA A 832 8.36 -3.20 -27.02
C ALA A 832 7.60 -2.91 -28.33
N SER A 833 6.89 -1.78 -28.41
CA SER A 833 6.02 -1.45 -29.55
C SER A 833 6.10 0.03 -29.92
N VAL A 834 6.02 0.33 -31.22
CA VAL A 834 5.97 1.71 -31.71
C VAL A 834 4.60 2.34 -31.42
N SER A 835 4.61 3.49 -30.76
CA SER A 835 3.43 4.29 -30.39
C SER A 835 3.68 5.78 -30.69
N ARG A 836 2.68 6.64 -30.45
CA ARG A 836 2.81 8.11 -30.66
C ARG A 836 3.78 8.78 -29.67
N THR A 837 4.13 8.11 -28.58
CA THR A 837 5.11 8.59 -27.59
C THR A 837 6.52 8.04 -27.83
N THR A 838 6.71 7.23 -28.88
CA THR A 838 8.04 6.76 -29.29
C THR A 838 8.79 7.91 -29.97
N THR A 839 10.00 8.20 -29.50
CA THR A 839 10.88 9.24 -30.05
C THR A 839 11.65 8.71 -31.25
N ARG A 840 12.28 7.54 -31.13
CA ARG A 840 13.14 6.93 -32.16
C ARG A 840 12.91 5.42 -32.31
N LEU A 841 13.08 4.90 -33.52
CA LEU A 841 13.07 3.46 -33.83
C LEU A 841 14.45 3.05 -34.35
N LEU A 842 15.16 2.19 -33.62
CA LEU A 842 16.35 1.54 -34.11
C LEU A 842 15.96 0.34 -35.00
N ALA A 843 16.27 0.41 -36.28
CA ALA A 843 15.88 -0.57 -37.28
C ALA A 843 17.09 -1.30 -37.88
N GLY A 844 17.23 -2.59 -37.55
CA GLY A 844 18.17 -3.53 -38.19
C GLY A 844 17.57 -4.24 -39.41
N SER A 845 18.28 -5.24 -39.94
CA SER A 845 17.81 -6.06 -41.06
C SER A 845 16.49 -6.78 -40.70
N ASN A 846 15.53 -6.89 -41.63
CA ASN A 846 14.19 -7.47 -41.38
C ASN A 846 13.32 -6.72 -40.33
N ALA A 847 13.37 -5.38 -40.32
CA ALA A 847 12.61 -4.52 -39.40
C ALA A 847 11.05 -4.59 -39.49
N GLY A 848 10.51 -5.29 -40.49
CA GLY A 848 9.12 -5.78 -40.55
C GLY A 848 8.02 -4.75 -40.30
N THR A 849 6.93 -5.19 -39.66
CA THR A 849 5.69 -4.41 -39.42
C THR A 849 5.88 -3.18 -38.52
N LYS A 850 6.91 -3.16 -37.66
CA LYS A 850 7.21 -2.02 -36.78
C LYS A 850 7.83 -0.84 -37.54
N LEU A 851 8.65 -1.11 -38.55
CA LEU A 851 9.18 -0.07 -39.44
C LEU A 851 8.08 0.60 -40.26
N ALA A 852 7.15 -0.20 -40.79
CA ALA A 852 5.99 0.32 -41.51
C ALA A 852 5.13 1.21 -40.60
N LYS A 853 4.87 0.77 -39.37
CA LYS A 853 4.11 1.54 -38.37
C LYS A 853 4.82 2.84 -37.98
N ALA A 854 6.14 2.83 -37.77
CA ALA A 854 6.91 4.03 -37.43
C ALA A 854 6.88 5.09 -38.54
N ARG A 855 7.01 4.67 -39.81
CA ARG A 855 6.86 5.57 -40.97
C ARG A 855 5.46 6.18 -41.06
N GLN A 856 4.43 5.42 -40.74
CA GLN A 856 3.04 5.89 -40.78
C GLN A 856 2.73 6.97 -39.72
N ILE A 857 3.37 6.90 -38.55
CA ILE A 857 3.11 7.83 -37.43
C ILE A 857 4.20 8.90 -37.27
N GLY A 858 5.20 8.94 -38.16
CA GLY A 858 6.25 9.97 -38.18
C GLY A 858 7.36 9.81 -37.14
N VAL A 859 7.61 8.60 -36.64
CA VAL A 859 8.70 8.33 -35.69
C VAL A 859 10.04 8.29 -36.43
N GLN A 860 11.06 8.97 -35.89
CA GLN A 860 12.41 9.01 -36.47
C GLN A 860 13.02 7.60 -36.49
N VAL A 861 13.44 7.13 -37.67
CA VAL A 861 14.09 5.82 -37.82
C VAL A 861 15.59 6.02 -37.84
N VAL A 862 16.29 5.29 -36.97
CA VAL A 862 17.75 5.29 -36.82
C VAL A 862 18.27 3.94 -37.32
N SER A 863 19.27 3.98 -38.20
CA SER A 863 19.98 2.80 -38.69
C SER A 863 20.97 2.27 -37.66
N GLU A 864 21.37 1.00 -37.79
CA GLU A 864 22.38 0.41 -36.91
C GLU A 864 23.73 1.16 -36.95
N ALA A 865 24.15 1.67 -38.11
CA ALA A 865 25.36 2.48 -38.24
C ALA A 865 25.28 3.81 -37.47
N GLU A 866 24.13 4.49 -37.50
CA GLU A 866 23.91 5.72 -36.74
C GLU A 866 23.83 5.46 -35.23
N PHE A 867 23.28 4.31 -34.83
CA PHE A 867 23.27 3.89 -33.44
C PHE A 867 24.68 3.57 -32.92
N MET A 868 25.51 2.88 -33.72
CA MET A 868 26.90 2.61 -33.36
C MET A 868 27.70 3.91 -33.17
N LYS A 869 27.50 4.89 -34.05
CA LYS A 869 28.12 6.21 -33.90
C LYS A 869 27.68 6.92 -32.61
N LEU A 870 26.39 6.84 -32.28
CA LEU A 870 25.83 7.44 -31.06
C LEU A 870 26.44 6.85 -29.78
N ILE A 871 26.65 5.54 -29.74
CA ILE A 871 27.26 4.89 -28.56
C ILE A 871 28.78 5.10 -28.50
N GLU A 872 29.46 5.19 -29.65
CA GLU A 872 30.89 5.54 -29.75
C GLU A 872 31.15 6.96 -29.22
N GLU A 873 30.32 7.92 -29.59
CA GLU A 873 30.40 9.32 -29.12
C GLU A 873 30.28 9.45 -27.58
N HIS A 874 29.67 8.45 -26.92
CA HIS A 874 29.44 8.44 -25.47
C HIS A 874 30.23 7.35 -24.73
N GLY A 875 31.23 6.73 -25.37
CA GLY A 875 32.14 5.77 -24.73
C GLY A 875 31.54 4.41 -24.39
N LEU A 876 30.48 3.99 -25.08
CA LEU A 876 29.75 2.73 -24.87
C LEU A 876 29.87 1.74 -26.05
N ALA A 877 30.85 1.96 -26.94
CA ALA A 877 31.09 1.18 -28.16
C ALA A 877 31.42 -0.29 -27.90
#